data_AF-A0A2H4T179-F1
#
_entry.id   AF-A0A2H4T179-F1
#
_cell.length_a   1.000
_cell.length_b   1.000
_cell.length_c   1.000
_cell.angle_alpha   90.00
_cell.angle_beta   90.00
_cell.angle_gamma   90.00
#
_symmetry.space_group_name_H-M   'P 1'
#
loop_
_entity.id
_entity.type
_entity.pdbx_description
1 polymer ?
#
loop_
_entity_poly.entity_id
_entity_poly.type
_entity_poly.pdbx_seq_one_letter_code
_entity_poly.pdbx_strand_id
1 'polypeptide(L)'
;MRALLFAGQGSQRQGMGAEVLDAFPEHCALADDILGLSVRELCLHGGDRLRLTRYAQPALFTVHALTYLAGREEQGEPDVVAGHSLGEFNALMVAGVLDFAGGLRLVAERGRLMGEADGGAMAAVLGAGLTEVERTLAASGRTDVEVANDNSVTQVVISGTAAGVSAVTALLTAGDPAIRCVPLPVSAAFHSREMAPAARRFAAVLAETPLAPPRLPVISNVTARPYPPGEPVAALLGRQIRSRVRWTETMEHLLDSGVDEVTEIGRGRTLTGFWREAAASRRTPAAPGRATPAPAPAVPAPAAPAIPAPAVPAPVVPAASTAPAVPAVPAGSGLGSARFREVYRSRYAYVAGSMFQGIASTDLVVRMAGAGLFGFFGTGGLPLSGIRAALDDIGRRLAPGAPYGMNLLHDMTDSAGERATVDLFLRYGVRYVEAAAFTRVTAPLVLYRAKGAHRDPGGRPVAVNQVLAKVSRPEVARQFLAPPPPELLDRLRAEGALTAEEAAAAAALPVASDLCVESDSGGHTDAGVALALLPTFVRLRDRAAAAVEGEPVRVGAAGGIGTPEAAAACFLLGADFVLTGSVNQCSPQAGTSDAVKDLLAGLDVQDVTYAPAGDLFELGSRVQVVRRGTLFPARANQLYELYRRHARLEDIDARTLATLERGCFGRPLAEVWDRTARHYRDTGRPEIVHDAERDPKRRMALVFKWYFAESSRAALAGAKENSANFQVHCGPAMGAFNRLVEGTALESWRRRDVDAIADLLMTGAAEVLAAAR
;
A
#
# COMPACT_ATOMS: atom_id res chain seq x y z
N MET A 1 1.27 -23.86 -24.38
CA MET A 1 2.29 -24.60 -23.59
C MET A 1 2.40 -23.98 -22.20
N ARG A 2 2.68 -24.78 -21.18
CA ARG A 2 2.71 -24.37 -19.78
C ARG A 2 4.14 -24.23 -19.27
N ALA A 3 4.45 -23.10 -18.65
CA ALA A 3 5.74 -22.88 -18.00
C ALA A 3 5.63 -22.81 -16.47
N LEU A 4 6.61 -23.40 -15.78
CA LEU A 4 6.78 -23.22 -14.34
C LEU A 4 7.93 -22.23 -14.06
N LEU A 5 7.65 -21.20 -13.28
CA LEU A 5 8.58 -20.13 -12.94
C LEU A 5 8.95 -20.18 -11.47
N PHE A 6 10.25 -20.20 -11.14
CA PHE A 6 10.73 -20.22 -9.76
C PHE A 6 11.33 -18.89 -9.34
N ALA A 7 10.82 -18.32 -8.24
CA ALA A 7 11.31 -17.05 -7.71
C ALA A 7 12.74 -17.15 -7.14
N GLY A 8 13.47 -16.03 -7.23
CA GLY A 8 14.83 -15.89 -6.68
C GLY A 8 14.87 -15.32 -5.27
N GLN A 9 16.08 -14.95 -4.83
CA GLN A 9 16.28 -14.21 -3.58
C GLN A 9 15.60 -12.84 -3.65
N GLY A 10 14.95 -12.44 -2.55
CA GLY A 10 14.08 -11.27 -2.46
C GLY A 10 12.62 -11.63 -2.14
N SER A 11 12.22 -12.88 -2.34
CA SER A 11 10.87 -13.38 -2.01
C SER A 11 10.76 -13.97 -0.60
N GLN A 12 11.88 -14.07 0.14
CA GLN A 12 11.88 -14.60 1.51
C GLN A 12 11.12 -13.70 2.47
N ARG A 13 10.36 -14.31 3.36
CA ARG A 13 9.65 -13.63 4.45
C ARG A 13 9.50 -14.56 5.63
N GLN A 14 9.44 -13.98 6.83
CA GLN A 14 9.15 -14.76 8.03
C GLN A 14 7.77 -15.42 7.89
N GLY A 15 7.67 -16.69 8.30
CA GLY A 15 6.47 -17.51 8.15
C GLY A 15 6.33 -18.17 6.78
N MET A 16 7.31 -18.05 5.87
CA MET A 16 7.25 -18.73 4.57
C MET A 16 7.30 -20.25 4.73
N GLY A 17 6.58 -20.98 3.87
CA GLY A 17 6.59 -22.44 3.86
C GLY A 17 5.78 -23.11 4.97
N ALA A 18 5.09 -22.37 5.85
CA ALA A 18 4.27 -22.95 6.92
C ALA A 18 3.27 -24.01 6.42
N GLU A 19 2.72 -23.79 5.22
CA GLU A 19 1.78 -24.71 4.55
C GLU A 19 2.41 -26.02 4.04
N VAL A 20 3.73 -26.06 3.79
CA VAL A 20 4.38 -27.22 3.16
C VAL A 20 5.45 -27.86 4.03
N LEU A 21 6.07 -27.13 4.96
CA LEU A 21 7.14 -27.66 5.81
C LEU A 21 6.66 -28.83 6.67
N ASP A 22 5.46 -28.73 7.23
CA ASP A 22 4.87 -29.78 8.08
C ASP A 22 4.39 -30.99 7.25
N ALA A 23 4.12 -30.81 5.95
CA ALA A 23 3.69 -31.88 5.05
C ALA A 23 4.86 -32.74 4.53
N PHE A 24 6.11 -32.27 4.63
CA PHE A 24 7.30 -32.96 4.13
C PHE A 24 8.38 -33.11 5.23
N PRO A 25 8.09 -33.79 6.35
CA PRO A 25 9.01 -33.88 7.49
C PRO A 25 10.36 -34.53 7.14
N GLU A 26 10.39 -35.51 6.25
CA GLU A 26 11.64 -36.17 5.82
C GLU A 26 12.56 -35.22 5.03
N HIS A 27 11.98 -34.37 4.18
CA HIS A 27 12.76 -33.37 3.43
C HIS A 27 13.25 -32.25 4.34
N CYS A 28 12.45 -31.86 5.33
CA CYS A 28 12.86 -30.92 6.38
C CYS A 28 14.01 -31.50 7.20
N ALA A 29 13.93 -32.76 7.65
CA ALA A 29 15.02 -33.42 8.38
C ALA A 29 16.32 -33.49 7.55
N LEU A 30 16.21 -33.89 6.28
CA LEU A 30 17.35 -33.91 5.37
C LEU A 30 17.93 -32.51 5.13
N ALA A 31 17.07 -31.49 5.03
CA ALA A 31 17.53 -30.12 4.93
C ALA A 31 18.24 -29.66 6.20
N ASP A 32 17.73 -30.04 7.37
CA ASP A 32 18.31 -29.71 8.66
C ASP A 32 19.70 -30.32 8.80
N ASP A 33 19.87 -31.58 8.40
CA ASP A 33 21.16 -32.28 8.38
C ASP A 33 22.16 -31.61 7.43
N ILE A 34 21.72 -31.21 6.23
CA ILE A 34 22.57 -30.55 5.24
C ILE A 34 23.00 -29.14 5.70
N LEU A 35 22.08 -28.38 6.31
CA LEU A 35 22.29 -26.97 6.68
C LEU A 35 22.89 -26.81 8.08
N GLY A 36 22.83 -27.85 8.92
CA GLY A 36 23.25 -27.80 10.32
C GLY A 36 22.38 -26.89 11.19
N LEU A 37 21.12 -26.65 10.78
CA LEU A 37 20.14 -25.83 11.49
C LEU A 37 18.73 -26.23 11.06
N SER A 38 17.73 -25.92 11.88
CA SER A 38 16.35 -26.17 11.47
C SER A 38 15.87 -25.18 10.40
N VAL A 39 15.62 -25.67 9.19
CA VAL A 39 15.06 -24.90 8.07
C VAL A 39 13.65 -24.42 8.41
N ARG A 40 12.91 -25.19 9.20
CA ARG A 40 11.59 -24.81 9.70
C ARG A 40 11.68 -23.60 10.63
N GLU A 41 12.50 -23.69 11.66
CA GLU A 41 12.69 -22.57 12.59
C GLU A 41 13.26 -21.34 11.88
N LEU A 42 14.18 -21.52 10.93
CA LEU A 42 14.71 -20.44 10.11
C LEU A 42 13.61 -19.76 9.27
N CYS A 43 12.71 -20.52 8.65
CA CYS A 43 11.62 -19.97 7.85
C CYS A 43 10.52 -19.30 8.68
N LEU A 44 10.10 -19.91 9.80
CA LEU A 44 8.97 -19.45 10.60
C LEU A 44 9.35 -18.37 11.63
N HIS A 45 10.56 -18.46 12.18
CA HIS A 45 11.00 -17.67 13.33
C HIS A 45 12.40 -17.05 13.16
N GLY A 46 13.02 -17.19 11.98
CA GLY A 46 14.40 -16.74 11.75
C GLY A 46 14.60 -15.22 11.71
N GLY A 47 13.55 -14.40 11.62
CA GLY A 47 13.66 -12.94 11.65
C GLY A 47 14.71 -12.39 10.67
N ASP A 48 15.63 -11.56 11.17
CA ASP A 48 16.73 -11.00 10.36
C ASP A 48 17.73 -12.04 9.87
N ARG A 49 17.88 -13.17 10.57
CA ARG A 49 18.77 -14.26 10.14
C ARG A 49 18.35 -14.81 8.78
N LEU A 50 17.05 -14.91 8.52
CA LEU A 50 16.51 -15.36 7.23
C LEU A 50 16.86 -14.40 6.08
N ARG A 51 17.19 -13.13 6.37
CA ARG A 51 17.54 -12.12 5.36
C ARG A 51 18.98 -12.22 4.87
N LEU A 52 19.87 -12.86 5.63
CA LEU A 52 21.26 -13.04 5.22
C LEU A 52 21.34 -14.04 4.06
N THR A 53 22.05 -13.69 2.98
CA THR A 53 22.16 -14.48 1.74
C THR A 53 22.47 -15.97 1.99
N ARG A 54 23.39 -16.27 2.91
CA ARG A 54 23.76 -17.64 3.29
C ARG A 54 22.62 -18.50 3.85
N TYR A 55 21.57 -17.87 4.39
CA TYR A 55 20.40 -18.53 4.96
C TYR A 55 19.16 -18.37 4.06
N ALA A 56 19.00 -17.21 3.43
CA ALA A 56 17.89 -16.91 2.52
C ALA A 56 17.84 -17.89 1.35
N GLN A 57 18.99 -18.15 0.70
CA GLN A 57 19.03 -18.99 -0.49
C GLN A 57 18.63 -20.45 -0.23
N PRO A 58 19.23 -21.17 0.73
CA PRO A 58 18.81 -22.54 1.02
C PRO A 58 17.37 -22.62 1.53
N ALA A 59 16.92 -21.67 2.35
CA ALA A 59 15.54 -21.64 2.82
C ALA A 59 14.53 -21.49 1.66
N LEU A 60 14.79 -20.58 0.72
CA LEU A 60 13.96 -20.38 -0.47
C LEU A 60 13.95 -21.60 -1.38
N PHE A 61 15.12 -22.19 -1.65
CA PHE A 61 15.22 -23.41 -2.45
C PHE A 61 14.38 -24.53 -1.85
N THR A 62 14.50 -24.76 -0.52
CA THR A 62 13.72 -25.77 0.18
C THR A 62 12.22 -25.50 0.05
N VAL A 63 11.75 -24.30 0.41
CA VAL A 63 10.32 -23.97 0.36
C VAL A 63 9.76 -24.08 -1.07
N HIS A 64 10.48 -23.60 -2.08
CA HIS A 64 10.05 -23.74 -3.48
C HIS A 64 10.01 -25.19 -3.95
N ALA A 65 10.99 -26.02 -3.56
CA ALA A 65 11.00 -27.44 -3.87
C ALA A 65 9.79 -28.15 -3.25
N LEU A 66 9.51 -27.90 -1.96
CA LEU A 66 8.37 -28.50 -1.27
C LEU A 66 7.04 -28.00 -1.83
N THR A 67 6.95 -26.73 -2.21
CA THR A 67 5.76 -26.17 -2.85
C THR A 67 5.48 -26.83 -4.20
N TYR A 68 6.52 -27.08 -4.99
CA TYR A 68 6.39 -27.85 -6.23
C TYR A 68 5.95 -29.28 -5.96
N LEU A 69 6.58 -29.98 -5.01
CA LEU A 69 6.22 -31.36 -4.66
C LEU A 69 4.76 -31.47 -4.18
N ALA A 70 4.30 -30.51 -3.37
CA ALA A 70 2.93 -30.45 -2.87
C ALA A 70 1.90 -30.26 -4.00
N GLY A 71 2.21 -29.42 -4.99
CA GLY A 71 1.30 -29.07 -6.07
C GLY A 71 1.43 -29.93 -7.33
N ARG A 72 2.38 -30.87 -7.39
CA ARG A 72 2.75 -31.59 -8.62
C ARG A 72 1.58 -32.34 -9.25
N GLU A 73 0.73 -32.97 -8.43
CA GLU A 73 -0.41 -33.75 -8.93
C GLU A 73 -1.49 -32.84 -9.54
N GLU A 74 -1.72 -31.66 -8.96
CA GLU A 74 -2.72 -30.69 -9.44
C GLU A 74 -2.23 -29.88 -10.64
N GLN A 75 -0.93 -29.57 -10.69
CA GLN A 75 -0.33 -28.72 -11.73
C GLN A 75 -0.01 -29.50 -13.01
N GLY A 76 0.21 -30.81 -12.90
CA GLY A 76 0.72 -31.65 -13.99
C GLY A 76 2.17 -31.30 -14.39
N GLU A 77 2.70 -32.00 -15.38
CA GLU A 77 4.08 -31.76 -15.85
C GLU A 77 4.19 -30.48 -16.71
N PRO A 78 5.14 -29.57 -16.45
CA PRO A 78 5.36 -28.38 -17.26
C PRO A 78 6.06 -28.72 -18.58
N ASP A 79 5.78 -27.94 -19.63
CA ASP A 79 6.45 -28.07 -20.94
C ASP A 79 7.85 -27.43 -20.93
N VAL A 80 8.05 -26.42 -20.07
CA VAL A 80 9.30 -25.67 -19.91
C VAL A 80 9.38 -25.09 -18.50
N VAL A 81 10.60 -24.98 -17.95
CA VAL A 81 10.83 -24.37 -16.65
C VAL A 81 11.86 -23.27 -16.71
N ALA A 82 11.69 -22.24 -15.90
CA ALA A 82 12.65 -21.16 -15.76
C ALA A 82 12.70 -20.71 -14.30
N GLY A 83 13.83 -20.18 -13.87
CA GLY A 83 13.98 -19.72 -12.51
C GLY A 83 14.83 -18.48 -12.42
N HIS A 84 14.35 -17.47 -11.70
CA HIS A 84 15.01 -16.18 -11.59
C HIS A 84 16.17 -16.28 -10.61
N SER A 85 17.40 -16.07 -11.09
CA SER A 85 18.63 -16.18 -10.28
C SER A 85 18.69 -17.50 -9.50
N LEU A 86 18.50 -17.47 -8.18
CA LEU A 86 18.44 -18.64 -7.31
C LEU A 86 17.38 -19.67 -7.77
N GLY A 87 16.24 -19.22 -8.30
CA GLY A 87 15.18 -20.11 -8.74
C GLY A 87 15.61 -21.08 -9.85
N GLU A 88 16.69 -20.78 -10.59
CA GLU A 88 17.22 -21.67 -11.64
C GLU A 88 17.61 -23.04 -11.07
N PHE A 89 18.03 -23.11 -9.81
CA PHE A 89 18.34 -24.38 -9.14
C PHE A 89 17.10 -25.23 -8.91
N ASN A 90 15.96 -24.61 -8.57
CA ASN A 90 14.69 -25.32 -8.47
C ASN A 90 14.22 -25.80 -9.85
N ALA A 91 14.36 -24.97 -10.89
CA ALA A 91 14.03 -25.34 -12.27
C ALA A 91 14.87 -26.54 -12.75
N LEU A 92 16.17 -26.56 -12.46
CA LEU A 92 17.06 -27.68 -12.75
C LEU A 92 16.72 -28.95 -11.97
N MET A 93 16.30 -28.80 -10.70
CA MET A 93 15.82 -29.94 -9.90
C MET A 93 14.56 -30.55 -10.52
N VAL A 94 13.58 -29.72 -10.91
CA VAL A 94 12.36 -30.18 -11.60
C VAL A 94 12.68 -30.85 -12.93
N ALA A 95 13.67 -30.35 -13.68
CA ALA A 95 14.14 -30.98 -14.91
C ALA A 95 15.00 -32.24 -14.68
N GLY A 96 15.19 -32.68 -13.44
CA GLY A 96 15.91 -33.90 -13.09
C GLY A 96 17.42 -33.83 -13.25
N VAL A 97 17.99 -32.62 -13.31
CA VAL A 97 19.45 -32.37 -13.37
C VAL A 97 20.11 -32.62 -12.02
N LEU A 98 19.39 -32.30 -10.94
CA LEU A 98 19.79 -32.43 -9.55
C LEU A 98 18.64 -33.05 -8.76
N ASP A 99 18.94 -33.81 -7.72
CA ASP A 99 17.95 -34.16 -6.69
C ASP A 99 17.84 -33.05 -5.63
N PHE A 100 16.89 -33.18 -4.71
CA PHE A 100 16.67 -32.19 -3.64
C PHE A 100 17.94 -31.96 -2.79
N ALA A 101 18.63 -33.04 -2.40
CA ALA A 101 19.79 -32.97 -1.53
C ALA A 101 20.99 -32.30 -2.22
N GLY A 102 21.30 -32.69 -3.45
CA GLY A 102 22.36 -32.11 -4.29
C GLY A 102 22.07 -30.64 -4.60
N GLY A 103 20.83 -30.32 -4.97
CA GLY A 103 20.39 -28.94 -5.17
C GLY A 103 20.54 -28.08 -3.92
N LEU A 104 20.12 -28.58 -2.75
CA LEU A 104 20.24 -27.86 -1.49
C LEU A 104 21.70 -27.63 -1.08
N ARG A 105 22.59 -28.63 -1.23
CA ARG A 105 24.02 -28.48 -0.95
C ARG A 105 24.66 -27.42 -1.85
N LEU A 106 24.36 -27.44 -3.15
CA LEU A 106 24.84 -26.43 -4.08
C LEU A 106 24.33 -25.03 -3.73
N VAL A 107 23.05 -24.91 -3.40
CA VAL A 107 22.45 -23.62 -3.04
C VAL A 107 23.00 -23.09 -1.72
N ALA A 108 23.21 -23.95 -0.72
CA ALA A 108 23.81 -23.56 0.55
C ALA A 108 25.23 -23.01 0.33
N GLU A 109 26.03 -23.70 -0.50
CA GLU A 109 27.38 -23.25 -0.83
C GLU A 109 27.38 -21.98 -1.69
N ARG A 110 26.49 -21.87 -2.68
CA ARG A 110 26.27 -20.62 -3.44
C ARG A 110 25.92 -19.46 -2.51
N GLY A 111 24.98 -19.66 -1.60
CA GLY A 111 24.53 -18.64 -0.65
C GLY A 111 25.65 -18.22 0.30
N ARG A 112 26.48 -19.16 0.74
CA ARG A 112 27.69 -18.87 1.54
C ARG A 112 28.70 -18.05 0.75
N LEU A 113 29.09 -18.51 -0.44
CA LEU A 113 30.09 -17.85 -1.30
C LEU A 113 29.66 -16.44 -1.72
N MET A 114 28.40 -16.27 -2.08
CA MET A 114 27.84 -14.95 -2.40
C MET A 114 27.71 -14.08 -1.15
N GLY A 115 27.31 -14.66 -0.01
CA GLY A 115 27.19 -13.95 1.26
C GLY A 115 28.52 -13.53 1.89
N GLU A 116 29.65 -14.10 1.46
CA GLU A 116 31.00 -13.68 1.86
C GLU A 116 31.51 -12.46 1.10
N ALA A 117 30.90 -12.13 -0.04
CA ALA A 117 31.26 -10.95 -0.79
C ALA A 117 30.73 -9.69 -0.10
N ASP A 118 31.51 -8.61 -0.14
CA ASP A 118 31.21 -7.34 0.51
C ASP A 118 31.75 -6.16 -0.31
N GLY A 119 31.46 -4.93 0.10
CA GLY A 119 31.95 -3.70 -0.57
C GLY A 119 31.21 -3.34 -1.86
N GLY A 120 30.13 -4.04 -2.17
CA GLY A 120 29.26 -3.78 -3.31
C GLY A 120 27.91 -3.20 -2.91
N ALA A 121 27.12 -2.83 -3.90
CA ALA A 121 25.73 -2.43 -3.72
C ALA A 121 24.89 -2.90 -4.91
N MET A 122 23.57 -2.91 -4.71
CA MET A 122 22.59 -3.13 -5.78
C MET A 122 21.44 -2.14 -5.64
N ALA A 123 20.87 -1.72 -6.76
CA ALA A 123 19.66 -0.89 -6.79
C ALA A 123 18.71 -1.34 -7.90
N ALA A 124 17.42 -1.45 -7.57
CA ALA A 124 16.35 -1.63 -8.54
C ALA A 124 15.96 -0.27 -9.14
N VAL A 125 16.11 -0.13 -10.44
CA VAL A 125 15.67 1.00 -11.24
C VAL A 125 14.26 0.70 -11.75
N LEU A 126 13.29 1.48 -11.30
CA LEU A 126 11.87 1.38 -11.63
C LEU A 126 11.49 2.50 -12.58
N GLY A 127 10.70 2.19 -13.61
CA GLY A 127 10.26 3.16 -14.62
C GLY A 127 11.23 3.32 -15.80
N ALA A 128 12.33 2.56 -15.82
CA ALA A 128 13.30 2.55 -16.91
C ALA A 128 13.53 1.13 -17.43
N GLY A 129 13.69 1.01 -18.74
CA GLY A 129 14.06 -0.25 -19.40
C GLY A 129 15.57 -0.41 -19.58
N LEU A 130 15.99 -1.60 -20.01
CA LEU A 130 17.40 -1.95 -20.20
C LEU A 130 18.18 -0.92 -21.04
N THR A 131 17.64 -0.55 -22.21
CA THR A 131 18.31 0.37 -23.14
C THR A 131 18.60 1.74 -22.52
N GLU A 132 17.71 2.25 -21.68
CA GLU A 132 17.89 3.53 -21.01
C GLU A 132 18.96 3.47 -19.92
N VAL A 133 18.96 2.38 -19.14
CA VAL A 133 19.96 2.15 -18.10
C VAL A 133 21.35 1.96 -18.72
N GLU A 134 21.47 1.18 -19.80
CA GLU A 134 22.72 0.99 -20.53
C GLU A 134 23.24 2.30 -21.14
N ARG A 135 22.35 3.12 -21.71
CA ARG A 135 22.71 4.45 -22.22
C ARG A 135 23.27 5.34 -21.10
N THR A 136 22.63 5.33 -19.94
CA THR A 136 23.06 6.13 -18.78
C THR A 136 24.40 5.64 -18.23
N LEU A 137 24.60 4.32 -18.17
CA LEU A 137 25.88 3.72 -17.79
C LEU A 137 27.00 4.13 -18.76
N ALA A 138 26.76 4.01 -20.06
CA ALA A 138 27.72 4.42 -21.08
C ALA A 138 28.06 5.91 -20.98
N ALA A 139 27.05 6.78 -20.83
CA ALA A 139 27.23 8.22 -20.68
C ALA A 139 27.98 8.60 -19.39
N SER A 140 27.85 7.80 -18.32
CA SER A 140 28.56 8.03 -17.06
C SER A 140 30.07 7.75 -17.14
N GLY A 141 30.52 6.99 -18.15
CA GLY A 141 31.91 6.55 -18.29
C GLY A 141 32.38 5.58 -17.18
N ARG A 142 31.48 5.07 -16.35
CA ARG A 142 31.81 4.22 -15.21
C ARG A 142 31.88 2.75 -15.62
N THR A 143 32.91 2.05 -15.13
CA THR A 143 33.16 0.63 -15.44
C THR A 143 32.95 -0.32 -14.27
N ASP A 144 32.60 0.23 -13.11
CA ASP A 144 32.43 -0.45 -11.82
C ASP A 144 30.95 -0.55 -11.41
N VAL A 145 30.03 -0.41 -12.37
CA VAL A 145 28.59 -0.68 -12.26
C VAL A 145 28.11 -1.38 -13.53
N GLU A 146 27.31 -2.42 -13.36
CA GLU A 146 26.79 -3.25 -14.45
C GLU A 146 25.30 -3.53 -14.22
N VAL A 147 24.59 -3.97 -15.27
CA VAL A 147 23.23 -4.47 -15.12
C VAL A 147 23.27 -5.89 -14.56
N ALA A 148 22.73 -6.08 -13.36
CA ALA A 148 22.59 -7.35 -12.68
C ALA A 148 21.38 -8.15 -13.21
N ASN A 149 20.25 -7.47 -13.42
CA ASN A 149 19.01 -8.08 -13.90
C ASN A 149 18.24 -7.12 -14.81
N ASP A 150 17.74 -7.59 -15.94
CA ASP A 150 16.74 -6.91 -16.77
C ASP A 150 15.38 -7.58 -16.56
N ASN A 151 14.75 -7.29 -15.42
CA ASN A 151 13.56 -7.98 -14.95
C ASN A 151 12.34 -7.76 -15.85
N SER A 152 12.15 -6.53 -16.35
CA SER A 152 11.08 -6.22 -17.29
C SER A 152 11.38 -4.92 -18.06
N VAL A 153 10.47 -4.53 -18.94
CA VAL A 153 10.58 -3.26 -19.70
C VAL A 153 10.51 -2.02 -18.80
N THR A 154 10.03 -2.16 -17.56
CA THR A 154 9.97 -1.08 -16.57
C THR A 154 10.82 -1.33 -15.31
N GLN A 155 11.58 -2.44 -15.24
CA GLN A 155 12.42 -2.74 -14.09
C GLN A 155 13.76 -3.37 -14.48
N VAL A 156 14.83 -2.70 -14.06
CA VAL A 156 16.22 -3.17 -14.18
C VAL A 156 16.87 -3.14 -12.81
N VAL A 157 17.84 -4.01 -12.54
CA VAL A 157 18.68 -3.96 -11.34
C VAL A 157 20.11 -3.70 -11.78
N ILE A 158 20.75 -2.69 -11.19
CA ILE A 158 22.18 -2.41 -11.35
C ILE A 158 22.94 -2.88 -10.12
N SER A 159 24.18 -3.33 -10.31
CA SER A 159 25.08 -3.71 -9.23
C SER A 159 26.51 -3.30 -9.52
N GLY A 160 27.29 -3.06 -8.47
CA GLY A 160 28.67 -2.58 -8.59
C GLY A 160 29.21 -2.05 -7.28
N THR A 161 30.22 -1.18 -7.33
CA THR A 161 30.69 -0.48 -6.12
C THR A 161 29.57 0.40 -5.56
N ALA A 162 29.56 0.61 -4.24
CA ALA A 162 28.55 1.46 -3.59
C ALA A 162 28.55 2.90 -4.14
N ALA A 163 29.75 3.48 -4.33
CA ALA A 163 29.91 4.80 -4.94
C ALA A 163 29.36 4.83 -6.37
N GLY A 164 29.57 3.75 -7.12
CA GLY A 164 29.10 3.67 -8.47
C GLY A 164 27.60 3.56 -8.63
N VAL A 165 26.99 2.64 -7.90
CA VAL A 165 25.53 2.47 -7.91
C VAL A 165 24.85 3.77 -7.49
N SER A 166 25.41 4.49 -6.51
CA SER A 166 24.91 5.80 -6.09
C SER A 166 25.01 6.86 -7.21
N ALA A 167 26.14 6.94 -7.90
CA ALA A 167 26.34 7.91 -8.98
C ALA A 167 25.39 7.65 -10.17
N VAL A 168 25.26 6.40 -10.60
CA VAL A 168 24.37 6.02 -11.71
C VAL A 168 22.91 6.23 -11.33
N THR A 169 22.53 5.90 -10.09
CA THR A 169 21.19 6.18 -9.56
C THR A 169 20.87 7.67 -9.65
N ALA A 170 21.79 8.55 -9.23
CA ALA A 170 21.57 9.99 -9.29
C ALA A 170 21.39 10.50 -10.73
N LEU A 171 22.18 9.99 -11.68
CA LEU A 171 22.05 10.32 -13.09
C LEU A 171 20.69 9.89 -13.66
N LEU A 172 20.25 8.67 -13.35
CA LEU A 172 18.96 8.14 -13.79
C LEU A 172 17.80 8.99 -13.26
N THR A 173 17.78 9.29 -11.96
CA THR A 173 16.70 10.07 -11.34
C THR A 173 16.70 11.55 -11.73
N ALA A 174 17.86 12.09 -12.13
CA ALA A 174 17.96 13.46 -12.64
C ALA A 174 17.53 13.56 -14.10
N GLY A 175 17.69 12.49 -14.89
CA GLY A 175 17.32 12.43 -16.30
C GLY A 175 15.82 12.33 -16.55
N ASP A 176 15.09 11.61 -15.69
CA ASP A 176 13.63 11.48 -15.75
C ASP A 176 13.02 11.39 -14.34
N PRO A 177 12.14 12.33 -13.94
CA PRO A 177 11.43 12.30 -12.66
C PRO A 177 10.54 11.06 -12.43
N ALA A 178 10.16 10.32 -13.48
CA ALA A 178 9.41 9.08 -13.39
C ALA A 178 10.28 7.89 -12.96
N ILE A 179 11.60 7.96 -13.15
CA ILE A 179 12.53 6.91 -12.76
C ILE A 179 12.79 6.96 -11.25
N ARG A 180 12.58 5.82 -10.58
CA ARG A 180 12.89 5.66 -9.16
C ARG A 180 13.93 4.57 -8.97
N CYS A 181 14.98 4.86 -8.23
CA CYS A 181 15.97 3.87 -7.85
C CYS A 181 15.81 3.47 -6.38
N VAL A 182 15.65 2.17 -6.13
CA VAL A 182 15.45 1.60 -4.80
C VAL A 182 16.66 0.74 -4.43
N PRO A 183 17.47 1.14 -3.43
CA PRO A 183 18.55 0.30 -2.93
C PRO A 183 18.05 -1.06 -2.44
N LEU A 184 18.72 -2.14 -2.83
CA LEU A 184 18.43 -3.48 -2.34
C LEU A 184 19.26 -3.77 -1.07
N PRO A 185 18.71 -4.46 -0.06
CA PRO A 185 19.35 -4.65 1.23
C PRO A 185 20.43 -5.74 1.19
N VAL A 186 21.48 -5.52 0.40
CA VAL A 186 22.64 -6.40 0.22
C VAL A 186 23.91 -5.56 0.14
N SER A 187 25.00 -6.04 0.74
CA SER A 187 26.32 -5.37 0.72
C SER A 187 27.25 -5.91 -0.37
N ALA A 188 26.72 -6.69 -1.30
CA ALA A 188 27.46 -7.35 -2.37
C ALA A 188 26.87 -6.99 -3.74
N ALA A 189 27.72 -6.92 -4.75
CA ALA A 189 27.33 -6.63 -6.13
C ALA A 189 26.99 -7.92 -6.89
N PHE A 190 25.88 -8.58 -6.56
CA PHE A 190 25.51 -9.84 -7.22
C PHE A 190 25.33 -9.68 -8.73
N HIS A 191 25.61 -10.75 -9.47
CA HIS A 191 25.48 -10.80 -10.93
C HIS A 191 26.36 -9.77 -11.68
N SER A 192 27.51 -9.41 -11.09
CA SER A 192 28.53 -8.53 -11.71
C SER A 192 29.92 -9.17 -11.71
N ARG A 193 30.87 -8.49 -12.34
CA ARG A 193 32.30 -8.87 -12.31
C ARG A 193 32.86 -9.02 -10.90
N GLU A 194 32.33 -8.30 -9.92
CA GLU A 194 32.79 -8.35 -8.52
C GLU A 194 32.56 -9.73 -7.89
N MET A 195 31.64 -10.52 -8.44
CA MET A 195 31.41 -11.90 -7.99
C MET A 195 32.37 -12.92 -8.63
N ALA A 196 33.36 -12.50 -9.42
CA ALA A 196 34.31 -13.42 -10.05
C ALA A 196 35.03 -14.37 -9.06
N PRO A 197 35.45 -13.93 -7.85
CA PRO A 197 36.03 -14.84 -6.85
C PRO A 197 35.05 -15.91 -6.37
N ALA A 198 33.80 -15.52 -6.06
CA ALA A 198 32.74 -16.44 -5.64
C ALA A 198 32.40 -17.42 -6.78
N ALA A 199 32.29 -16.94 -8.03
CA ALA A 199 32.03 -17.75 -9.20
C ALA A 199 33.11 -18.82 -9.44
N ARG A 200 34.40 -18.49 -9.26
CA ARG A 200 35.49 -19.49 -9.38
C ARG A 200 35.40 -20.58 -8.33
N ARG A 201 35.14 -20.20 -7.07
CA ARG A 201 34.98 -21.16 -5.96
C ARG A 201 33.76 -22.05 -6.18
N PHE A 202 32.66 -21.47 -6.64
CA PHE A 202 31.44 -22.23 -6.94
C PHE A 202 31.62 -23.16 -8.14
N ALA A 203 32.37 -22.76 -9.16
CA ALA A 203 32.69 -23.63 -10.30
C ALA A 203 33.47 -24.89 -9.89
N ALA A 204 34.35 -24.81 -8.88
CA ALA A 204 35.02 -25.98 -8.33
C ALA A 204 34.04 -26.97 -7.68
N VAL A 205 33.07 -26.45 -6.92
CA VAL A 205 32.01 -27.27 -6.29
C VAL A 205 31.10 -27.90 -7.35
N LEU A 206 30.75 -27.16 -8.41
CA LEU A 206 29.97 -27.69 -9.53
C LEU A 206 30.71 -28.79 -10.31
N ALA A 207 32.04 -28.72 -10.41
CA ALA A 207 32.84 -29.74 -11.10
C ALA A 207 32.81 -31.09 -10.37
N GLU A 208 32.62 -31.08 -9.06
CA GLU A 208 32.54 -32.29 -8.21
C GLU A 208 31.09 -32.78 -8.03
N THR A 209 30.10 -32.01 -8.51
CA THR A 209 28.69 -32.35 -8.34
C THR A 209 28.16 -33.11 -9.55
N PRO A 210 27.55 -34.30 -9.37
CA PRO A 210 26.89 -35.01 -10.45
C PRO A 210 25.70 -34.19 -10.99
N LEU A 211 25.75 -33.77 -12.25
CA LEU A 211 24.68 -33.07 -12.95
C LEU A 211 24.21 -33.90 -14.14
N ALA A 212 22.95 -34.31 -14.13
CA ALA A 212 22.35 -35.03 -15.25
C ALA A 212 21.93 -34.06 -16.37
N PRO A 213 21.79 -34.52 -17.63
CA PRO A 213 21.17 -33.70 -18.67
C PRO A 213 19.69 -33.38 -18.30
N PRO A 214 19.20 -32.16 -18.60
CA PRO A 214 17.80 -31.80 -18.34
C PRO A 214 16.83 -32.69 -19.13
N ARG A 215 15.78 -33.19 -18.48
CA ARG A 215 14.74 -34.02 -19.10
C ARG A 215 13.65 -33.21 -19.81
N LEU A 216 13.55 -31.93 -19.46
CA LEU A 216 12.68 -30.94 -20.11
C LEU A 216 13.43 -29.60 -20.25
N PRO A 217 13.01 -28.72 -21.17
CA PRO A 217 13.67 -27.43 -21.39
C PRO A 217 13.76 -26.58 -20.11
N VAL A 218 14.98 -26.18 -19.75
CA VAL A 218 15.26 -25.22 -18.67
C VAL A 218 15.84 -23.97 -19.31
N ILE A 219 15.26 -22.79 -19.09
CA ILE A 219 15.82 -21.55 -19.64
C ILE A 219 16.93 -21.03 -18.75
N SER A 220 18.14 -20.86 -19.32
CA SER A 220 19.28 -20.35 -18.57
C SER A 220 19.21 -18.84 -18.37
N ASN A 221 19.50 -18.37 -17.16
CA ASN A 221 19.58 -16.94 -16.86
C ASN A 221 20.67 -16.22 -17.67
N VAL A 222 21.71 -16.94 -18.12
CA VAL A 222 22.87 -16.33 -18.79
C VAL A 222 22.66 -16.19 -20.29
N THR A 223 21.99 -17.15 -20.92
CA THR A 223 21.77 -17.15 -22.37
C THR A 223 20.35 -16.73 -22.76
N ALA A 224 19.40 -16.73 -21.81
CA ALA A 224 17.97 -16.61 -22.06
C ALA A 224 17.44 -17.65 -23.08
N ARG A 225 18.10 -18.81 -23.15
CA ARG A 225 17.76 -19.92 -24.03
C ARG A 225 17.80 -21.25 -23.25
N PRO A 226 17.18 -22.32 -23.77
CA PRO A 226 17.28 -23.63 -23.16
C PRO A 226 18.74 -24.03 -23.01
N TYR A 227 19.07 -24.75 -21.93
CA TYR A 227 20.38 -25.37 -21.79
C TYR A 227 20.68 -26.22 -23.04
N PRO A 228 21.78 -25.96 -23.78
CA PRO A 228 22.00 -26.61 -25.06
C PRO A 228 22.37 -28.09 -24.86
N PRO A 229 21.91 -28.99 -25.75
CA PRO A 229 22.32 -30.38 -25.72
C PRO A 229 23.84 -30.49 -25.90
N GLY A 230 24.56 -30.93 -24.88
CA GLY A 230 26.01 -31.17 -24.94
C GLY A 230 26.92 -30.12 -24.30
N GLU A 231 26.41 -28.97 -23.83
CA GLU A 231 27.21 -28.08 -22.96
C GLU A 231 27.02 -28.50 -21.48
N PRO A 232 28.09 -28.61 -20.68
CA PRO A 232 27.95 -28.95 -19.27
C PRO A 232 27.12 -27.87 -18.53
N VAL A 233 26.02 -28.28 -17.89
CA VAL A 233 25.18 -27.40 -17.03
C VAL A 233 26.04 -26.61 -16.03
N ALA A 234 27.07 -27.26 -15.48
CA ALA A 234 28.05 -26.66 -14.58
C ALA A 234 28.69 -25.37 -15.13
N ALA A 235 28.99 -25.31 -16.44
CA ALA A 235 29.65 -24.15 -17.04
C ALA A 235 28.75 -22.91 -17.01
N LEU A 236 27.47 -23.06 -17.36
CA LEU A 236 26.49 -21.98 -17.32
C LEU A 236 26.15 -21.58 -15.88
N LEU A 237 25.96 -22.55 -14.98
CA LEU A 237 25.70 -22.27 -13.56
C LEU A 237 26.87 -21.57 -12.86
N GLY A 238 28.11 -21.98 -13.13
CA GLY A 238 29.29 -21.32 -12.58
C GLY A 238 29.41 -19.88 -13.05
N ARG A 239 29.05 -19.63 -14.32
CA ARG A 239 29.04 -18.29 -14.93
C ARG A 239 27.88 -17.42 -14.41
N GLN A 240 26.75 -18.02 -14.02
CA GLN A 240 25.53 -17.35 -13.58
C GLN A 240 25.78 -16.33 -12.45
N ILE A 241 26.59 -16.68 -11.44
CA ILE A 241 26.85 -15.84 -10.26
C ILE A 241 27.42 -14.46 -10.62
N ARG A 242 28.18 -14.36 -11.71
CA ARG A 242 28.86 -13.14 -12.16
C ARG A 242 28.30 -12.56 -13.46
N SER A 243 27.18 -13.07 -13.94
CA SER A 243 26.57 -12.67 -15.20
C SER A 243 25.18 -12.10 -14.96
N ARG A 244 24.79 -11.15 -15.81
CA ARG A 244 23.44 -10.60 -15.87
C ARG A 244 22.40 -11.72 -15.97
N VAL A 245 21.33 -11.57 -15.21
CA VAL A 245 20.12 -12.39 -15.30
C VAL A 245 19.21 -11.83 -16.40
N ARG A 246 19.24 -12.46 -17.57
CA ARG A 246 18.56 -12.04 -18.82
C ARG A 246 17.06 -12.35 -18.82
N TRP A 247 16.31 -11.74 -17.89
CA TRP A 247 14.94 -12.14 -17.60
C TRP A 247 13.92 -11.65 -18.63
N THR A 248 14.08 -10.43 -19.16
CA THR A 248 13.22 -9.90 -20.22
C THR A 248 13.28 -10.80 -21.45
N GLU A 249 14.50 -11.15 -21.89
CA GLU A 249 14.71 -12.08 -23.00
C GLU A 249 14.24 -13.51 -22.69
N THR A 250 14.28 -13.92 -21.42
CA THR A 250 13.69 -15.20 -20.98
C THR A 250 12.18 -15.21 -21.19
N MET A 251 11.49 -14.14 -20.78
CA MET A 251 10.03 -14.01 -20.98
C MET A 251 9.69 -13.95 -22.48
N GLU A 252 10.46 -13.20 -23.27
CA GLU A 252 10.28 -13.15 -24.72
C GLU A 252 10.46 -14.52 -25.37
N HIS A 253 11.50 -15.26 -25.00
CA HIS A 253 11.73 -16.59 -25.52
C HIS A 253 10.59 -17.58 -25.17
N LEU A 254 10.08 -17.52 -23.93
CA LEU A 254 8.93 -18.32 -23.53
C LEU A 254 7.69 -17.98 -24.37
N LEU A 255 7.41 -16.69 -24.60
CA LEU A 255 6.32 -16.24 -25.48
C LEU A 255 6.52 -16.71 -26.92
N ASP A 256 7.73 -16.64 -27.47
CA ASP A 256 8.07 -17.11 -28.82
C ASP A 256 7.91 -18.62 -28.97
N SER A 257 8.15 -19.35 -27.89
CA SER A 257 8.05 -20.81 -27.86
C SER A 257 6.60 -21.32 -27.74
N GLY A 258 5.61 -20.42 -27.71
CA GLY A 258 4.20 -20.79 -27.62
C GLY A 258 3.71 -21.06 -26.19
N VAL A 259 4.42 -20.55 -25.17
CA VAL A 259 3.92 -20.54 -23.80
C VAL A 259 2.77 -19.54 -23.68
N ASP A 260 1.64 -20.00 -23.18
CA ASP A 260 0.41 -19.23 -23.01
C ASP A 260 -0.09 -19.23 -21.55
N GLU A 261 0.42 -20.16 -20.75
CA GLU A 261 0.13 -20.29 -19.32
C GLU A 261 1.43 -20.36 -18.51
N VAL A 262 1.51 -19.58 -17.43
CA VAL A 262 2.65 -19.61 -16.51
C VAL A 262 2.18 -19.75 -15.07
N THR A 263 2.83 -20.64 -14.33
CA THR A 263 2.63 -20.84 -12.89
C THR A 263 3.89 -20.45 -12.15
N GLU A 264 3.77 -19.53 -11.19
CA GLU A 264 4.88 -19.11 -10.32
C GLU A 264 4.90 -19.98 -9.06
N ILE A 265 6.02 -20.61 -8.79
CA ILE A 265 6.27 -21.36 -7.56
C ILE A 265 6.89 -20.44 -6.51
N GLY A 266 6.23 -20.45 -5.34
CA GLY A 266 6.41 -19.49 -4.27
C GLY A 266 5.19 -18.57 -4.18
N ARG A 267 4.82 -18.13 -2.97
CA ARG A 267 3.63 -17.26 -2.73
C ARG A 267 3.77 -15.81 -3.27
N GLY A 268 4.58 -15.61 -4.31
CA GLY A 268 4.79 -14.33 -5.00
C GLY A 268 3.83 -14.13 -6.17
N ARG A 269 3.86 -12.93 -6.76
CA ARG A 269 3.24 -12.63 -8.07
C ARG A 269 4.19 -11.85 -8.98
N THR A 270 5.49 -11.91 -8.68
CA THR A 270 6.48 -11.03 -9.28
C THR A 270 6.83 -11.53 -10.67
N LEU A 271 7.10 -12.83 -10.81
CA LEU A 271 7.46 -13.42 -12.10
C LEU A 271 6.24 -13.49 -13.03
N THR A 272 5.06 -13.79 -12.49
CA THR A 272 3.78 -13.69 -13.22
C THR A 272 3.46 -12.25 -13.62
N GLY A 273 3.88 -11.26 -12.82
CA GLY A 273 3.83 -9.84 -13.19
C GLY A 273 4.70 -9.53 -14.41
N PHE A 274 5.97 -9.93 -14.39
CA PHE A 274 6.90 -9.75 -15.51
C PHE A 274 6.43 -10.46 -16.78
N TRP A 275 5.89 -11.67 -16.65
CA TRP A 275 5.27 -12.38 -17.77
C TRP A 275 4.13 -11.59 -18.41
N ARG A 276 3.19 -11.09 -17.60
CA ARG A 276 2.05 -10.30 -18.10
C ARG A 276 2.49 -9.02 -18.78
N GLU A 277 3.52 -8.36 -18.25
CA GLU A 277 4.10 -7.15 -18.84
C GLU A 277 4.74 -7.44 -20.22
N ALA A 278 5.52 -8.52 -20.32
CA ALA A 278 6.08 -8.97 -21.60
C ALA A 278 4.99 -9.35 -22.62
N ALA A 279 3.96 -10.09 -22.17
CA ALA A 279 2.84 -10.49 -23.02
C ALA A 279 2.01 -9.29 -23.50
N ALA A 280 1.79 -8.27 -22.65
CA ALA A 280 1.11 -7.04 -23.01
C ALA A 280 1.92 -6.20 -24.01
N SER A 281 3.24 -6.14 -23.82
CA SER A 281 4.15 -5.43 -24.72
C SER A 281 4.13 -6.00 -26.14
N ARG A 282 3.94 -7.32 -26.32
CA ARG A 282 3.76 -7.93 -27.65
C ARG A 282 2.46 -7.57 -28.36
N ARG A 283 1.39 -7.30 -27.60
CA ARG A 283 0.06 -6.98 -28.16
C ARG A 283 -0.07 -5.53 -28.62
N THR A 284 0.94 -4.71 -28.31
CA THR A 284 0.98 -3.29 -28.66
C THR A 284 2.06 -3.12 -29.73
N PRO A 285 1.73 -2.81 -31.00
CA PRO A 285 2.77 -2.54 -31.99
C PRO A 285 3.61 -1.35 -31.51
N ALA A 286 4.94 -1.50 -31.52
CA ALA A 286 5.84 -0.39 -31.25
C ALA A 286 5.56 0.73 -32.27
N ALA A 287 5.09 1.89 -31.78
CA ALA A 287 5.14 3.11 -32.57
C ALA A 287 6.61 3.38 -32.95
N PRO A 288 6.94 3.70 -34.22
CA PRO A 288 8.32 3.90 -34.63
C PRO A 288 8.95 5.03 -33.82
N GLY A 289 10.15 4.75 -33.32
CA GLY A 289 10.88 5.56 -32.35
C GLY A 289 10.96 7.02 -32.72
N ARG A 290 10.66 7.87 -31.74
CA ARG A 290 10.87 9.32 -31.81
C ARG A 290 12.38 9.57 -31.90
N ALA A 291 12.86 9.91 -33.09
CA ALA A 291 14.22 10.40 -33.29
C ALA A 291 14.42 11.66 -32.43
N THR A 292 15.54 11.70 -31.72
CA THR A 292 16.04 12.89 -31.02
C THR A 292 16.25 14.03 -32.02
N PRO A 293 15.63 15.22 -31.86
CA PRO A 293 15.97 16.35 -32.69
C PRO A 293 17.32 16.91 -32.24
N ALA A 294 18.23 17.09 -33.19
CA ALA A 294 19.45 17.89 -33.02
C ALA A 294 19.09 19.36 -32.72
N PRO A 295 19.95 20.12 -32.01
CA PRO A 295 19.65 21.49 -31.64
C PRO A 295 19.75 22.39 -32.89
N ALA A 296 18.64 23.05 -33.24
CA ALA A 296 18.59 24.09 -34.25
C ALA A 296 18.58 25.49 -33.58
N PRO A 297 19.15 26.52 -34.23
CA PRO A 297 19.58 27.76 -33.58
C PRO A 297 18.40 28.69 -33.25
N ALA A 298 18.63 29.56 -32.26
CA ALA A 298 17.66 30.54 -31.78
C ALA A 298 17.22 31.50 -32.89
N VAL A 299 15.91 31.51 -33.16
CA VAL A 299 15.21 32.54 -33.95
C VAL A 299 14.26 33.27 -32.99
N PRO A 300 14.16 34.61 -33.03
CA PRO A 300 13.32 35.36 -32.09
C PRO A 300 11.85 35.12 -32.39
N ALA A 301 11.05 34.91 -31.35
CA ALA A 301 9.61 34.72 -31.46
C ALA A 301 8.90 36.00 -31.98
N PRO A 302 8.02 35.91 -32.99
CA PRO A 302 7.10 36.99 -33.33
C PRO A 302 5.92 36.96 -32.35
N ALA A 303 5.43 38.15 -31.98
CA ALA A 303 4.26 38.34 -31.14
C ALA A 303 3.00 37.75 -31.81
N ALA A 304 2.29 36.87 -31.10
CA ALA A 304 1.01 36.31 -31.53
C ALA A 304 -0.16 37.16 -30.99
N PRO A 305 -1.24 37.35 -31.77
CA PRO A 305 -2.37 38.19 -31.41
C PRO A 305 -3.31 37.52 -30.40
N ALA A 306 -3.97 38.34 -29.58
CA ALA A 306 -4.95 37.93 -28.59
C ALA A 306 -6.18 37.29 -29.25
N ILE A 307 -6.50 36.06 -28.81
CA ILE A 307 -7.79 35.41 -29.07
C ILE A 307 -8.64 35.59 -27.81
N PRO A 308 -9.88 36.13 -27.89
CA PRO A 308 -10.71 36.31 -26.71
C PRO A 308 -11.28 34.96 -26.24
N ALA A 309 -11.19 34.71 -24.93
CA ALA A 309 -11.79 33.57 -24.27
C ALA A 309 -13.33 33.61 -24.34
N PRO A 310 -14.03 32.48 -24.48
CA PRO A 310 -15.48 32.44 -24.33
C PRO A 310 -15.85 32.66 -22.86
N ALA A 311 -16.79 33.57 -22.61
CA ALA A 311 -17.30 33.86 -21.28
C ALA A 311 -18.12 32.68 -20.74
N VAL A 312 -17.64 32.07 -19.66
CA VAL A 312 -18.40 31.12 -18.84
C VAL A 312 -19.33 31.93 -17.94
N PRO A 313 -20.66 31.67 -17.88
CA PRO A 313 -21.53 32.39 -16.98
C PRO A 313 -21.28 31.97 -15.53
N ALA A 314 -21.13 32.95 -14.64
CA ALA A 314 -20.99 32.71 -13.20
C ALA A 314 -22.25 32.04 -12.61
N PRO A 315 -22.12 31.10 -11.66
CA PRO A 315 -23.26 30.50 -10.98
C PRO A 315 -23.99 31.55 -10.13
N VAL A 316 -25.31 31.61 -10.29
CA VAL A 316 -26.20 32.52 -9.54
C VAL A 316 -26.56 31.87 -8.22
N VAL A 317 -26.15 32.50 -7.10
CA VAL A 317 -26.64 32.19 -5.75
C VAL A 317 -28.08 32.73 -5.64
N PRO A 318 -29.10 31.94 -5.27
CA PRO A 318 -30.45 32.47 -5.15
C PRO A 318 -30.57 33.34 -3.90
N ALA A 319 -31.04 34.57 -4.09
CA ALA A 319 -31.50 35.44 -3.01
C ALA A 319 -32.80 34.90 -2.41
N ALA A 320 -32.93 35.05 -1.08
CA ALA A 320 -34.09 34.63 -0.31
C ALA A 320 -35.41 35.21 -0.87
N SER A 321 -36.40 34.35 -1.11
CA SER A 321 -37.77 34.74 -1.40
C SER A 321 -38.76 33.91 -0.60
N THR A 322 -39.71 34.62 -0.01
CA THR A 322 -40.73 34.18 0.94
C THR A 322 -42.05 33.88 0.21
N ALA A 323 -42.41 32.60 0.06
CA ALA A 323 -43.79 32.07 0.02
C ALA A 323 -43.75 30.52 -0.01
N PRO A 324 -44.72 29.80 0.58
CA PRO A 324 -44.58 28.38 0.83
C PRO A 324 -44.96 27.54 -0.40
N ALA A 325 -44.03 26.73 -0.88
CA ALA A 325 -44.26 25.72 -1.91
C ALA A 325 -43.98 24.33 -1.36
N VAL A 326 -44.76 23.35 -1.82
CA VAL A 326 -44.62 21.90 -1.61
C VAL A 326 -43.13 21.50 -1.62
N PRO A 327 -42.63 20.68 -0.68
CA PRO A 327 -41.19 20.49 -0.52
C PRO A 327 -40.62 19.81 -1.78
N ALA A 328 -39.91 20.61 -2.59
CA ALA A 328 -39.19 20.11 -3.76
C ALA A 328 -38.11 19.14 -3.30
N VAL A 329 -38.02 17.99 -3.95
CA VAL A 329 -36.91 17.04 -3.79
C VAL A 329 -35.61 17.80 -4.09
N PRO A 330 -34.64 17.88 -3.16
CA PRO A 330 -33.41 18.66 -3.37
C PRO A 330 -32.68 18.18 -4.63
N ALA A 331 -32.19 19.11 -5.45
CA ALA A 331 -31.30 18.80 -6.57
C ALA A 331 -30.11 17.94 -6.08
N GLY A 332 -29.67 16.95 -6.87
CA GLY A 332 -28.61 16.02 -6.44
C GLY A 332 -29.05 14.80 -5.62
N SER A 333 -30.27 14.80 -5.07
CA SER A 333 -30.81 13.59 -4.40
C SER A 333 -31.06 12.42 -5.36
N GLY A 334 -31.12 12.65 -6.67
CA GLY A 334 -31.18 11.60 -7.68
C GLY A 334 -29.84 10.92 -8.00
N LEU A 335 -28.72 11.42 -7.45
CA LEU A 335 -27.39 10.86 -7.71
C LEU A 335 -27.08 9.68 -6.78
N GLY A 336 -26.42 8.67 -7.35
CA GLY A 336 -26.03 7.46 -6.65
C GLY A 336 -27.20 6.56 -6.26
N SER A 337 -26.96 5.71 -5.26
CA SER A 337 -27.87 4.66 -4.84
C SER A 337 -28.98 5.21 -3.93
N ALA A 338 -30.25 5.03 -4.34
CA ALA A 338 -31.40 5.27 -3.47
C ALA A 338 -31.36 4.38 -2.22
N ARG A 339 -30.90 3.13 -2.37
CA ARG A 339 -30.78 2.20 -1.26
C ARG A 339 -29.74 2.65 -0.24
N PHE A 340 -28.60 3.21 -0.68
CA PHE A 340 -27.64 3.83 0.24
C PHE A 340 -28.29 4.92 1.09
N ARG A 341 -29.04 5.82 0.44
CA ARG A 341 -29.76 6.92 1.12
C ARG A 341 -30.76 6.41 2.16
N GLU A 342 -31.47 5.34 1.87
CA GLU A 342 -32.39 4.70 2.82
C GLU A 342 -31.65 4.10 4.03
N VAL A 343 -30.58 3.34 3.78
CA VAL A 343 -29.80 2.67 4.83
C VAL A 343 -29.15 3.68 5.75
N TYR A 344 -28.48 4.69 5.21
CA TYR A 344 -27.80 5.72 5.98
C TYR A 344 -28.72 6.88 6.39
N ARG A 345 -30.00 6.85 5.99
CA ARG A 345 -30.99 7.91 6.23
C ARG A 345 -30.46 9.30 5.86
N SER A 346 -29.80 9.35 4.70
CA SER A 346 -29.13 10.53 4.18
C SER A 346 -29.89 11.06 2.95
N ARG A 347 -30.08 12.37 2.83
CA ARG A 347 -30.76 12.98 1.67
C ARG A 347 -29.97 12.85 0.37
N TYR A 348 -28.66 12.64 0.47
CA TYR A 348 -27.74 12.40 -0.65
C TYR A 348 -26.99 11.08 -0.48
N ALA A 349 -26.57 10.48 -1.59
CA ALA A 349 -25.60 9.40 -1.60
C ALA A 349 -24.18 9.96 -1.32
N TYR A 350 -24.04 10.55 -0.14
CA TYR A 350 -22.88 11.31 0.32
C TYR A 350 -22.60 10.99 1.77
N VAL A 351 -21.33 10.93 2.14
CA VAL A 351 -20.88 10.79 3.52
C VAL A 351 -19.64 11.63 3.80
N ALA A 352 -19.59 12.25 4.99
CA ALA A 352 -18.34 12.79 5.53
C ALA A 352 -17.53 11.66 6.18
N GLY A 353 -16.37 11.34 5.61
CA GLY A 353 -15.48 10.31 6.13
C GLY A 353 -14.84 10.70 7.45
N SER A 354 -14.34 9.71 8.18
CA SER A 354 -13.66 9.99 9.44
C SER A 354 -12.29 10.63 9.23
N MET A 355 -11.82 11.36 10.25
CA MET A 355 -10.50 12.00 10.26
C MET A 355 -9.88 11.83 11.65
N PHE A 356 -8.61 11.40 11.67
CA PHE A 356 -7.85 10.96 12.85
C PHE A 356 -7.96 11.91 14.06
N GLN A 357 -7.88 11.36 15.28
CA GLN A 357 -7.87 12.09 16.56
C GLN A 357 -9.07 13.02 16.78
N GLY A 358 -10.26 12.62 16.33
CA GLY A 358 -11.48 13.41 16.52
C GLY A 358 -11.54 14.67 15.67
N ILE A 359 -10.71 14.81 14.63
CA ILE A 359 -10.83 15.89 13.64
C ILE A 359 -12.21 15.81 12.96
N ALA A 360 -12.67 14.60 12.63
CA ALA A 360 -14.09 14.37 12.39
C ALA A 360 -14.77 14.28 13.76
N SER A 361 -15.15 15.45 14.26
CA SER A 361 -15.58 15.69 15.64
C SER A 361 -17.04 15.29 15.90
N THR A 362 -17.46 15.35 17.17
CA THR A 362 -18.88 15.21 17.52
C THR A 362 -19.72 16.35 16.92
N ASP A 363 -19.21 17.58 16.87
CA ASP A 363 -19.88 18.71 16.21
C ASP A 363 -20.13 18.45 14.72
N LEU A 364 -19.15 17.87 14.02
CA LEU A 364 -19.27 17.53 12.61
C LEU A 364 -20.36 16.48 12.40
N VAL A 365 -20.31 15.40 13.16
CA VAL A 365 -21.28 14.30 13.06
C VAL A 365 -22.69 14.77 13.42
N VAL A 366 -22.83 15.56 14.49
CA VAL A 366 -24.12 16.12 14.92
C VAL A 366 -24.68 17.07 13.87
N ARG A 367 -23.84 17.93 13.27
CA ARG A 367 -24.26 18.84 12.20
C ARG A 367 -24.74 18.08 10.97
N MET A 368 -23.99 17.06 10.54
CA MET A 368 -24.38 16.20 9.41
C MET A 368 -25.73 15.53 9.67
N ALA A 369 -25.88 14.87 10.83
CA ALA A 369 -27.12 14.18 11.19
C ALA A 369 -28.32 15.15 11.27
N GLY A 370 -28.14 16.33 11.87
CA GLY A 370 -29.17 17.36 11.95
C GLY A 370 -29.61 17.92 10.60
N ALA A 371 -28.74 17.86 9.59
CA ALA A 371 -29.06 18.23 8.21
C ALA A 371 -29.67 17.07 7.39
N GLY A 372 -29.88 15.89 7.98
CA GLY A 372 -30.30 14.70 7.23
C GLY A 372 -29.20 14.18 6.30
N LEU A 373 -27.93 14.34 6.70
CA LEU A 373 -26.75 13.78 6.06
C LEU A 373 -26.07 12.80 7.03
N PHE A 374 -25.02 12.13 6.56
CA PHE A 374 -24.30 11.12 7.35
C PHE A 374 -22.81 11.45 7.50
N GLY A 375 -22.25 11.16 8.67
CA GLY A 375 -20.82 11.35 8.95
C GLY A 375 -20.27 10.33 9.96
N PHE A 376 -18.97 10.04 9.84
CA PHE A 376 -18.25 9.15 10.75
C PHE A 376 -17.37 9.93 11.73
N PHE A 377 -17.50 9.65 13.02
CA PHE A 377 -16.59 10.19 14.04
C PHE A 377 -15.20 9.54 13.93
N GLY A 378 -14.15 10.36 14.05
CA GLY A 378 -12.75 9.94 13.96
C GLY A 378 -12.19 9.37 15.25
N THR A 379 -12.30 8.06 15.44
CA THR A 379 -11.81 7.36 16.65
C THR A 379 -10.31 7.11 16.66
N GLY A 380 -9.68 6.97 15.47
CA GLY A 380 -8.26 6.64 15.35
C GLY A 380 -7.36 7.54 16.20
N GLY A 381 -6.47 6.94 16.99
CA GLY A 381 -5.54 7.66 17.86
C GLY A 381 -6.13 8.20 19.16
N LEU A 382 -7.43 8.02 19.41
CA LEU A 382 -8.04 8.32 20.72
C LEU A 382 -7.99 7.09 21.65
N PRO A 383 -7.78 7.29 22.96
CA PRO A 383 -7.97 6.22 23.93
C PRO A 383 -9.45 5.82 24.02
N LEU A 384 -9.73 4.61 24.52
CA LEU A 384 -11.10 4.10 24.68
C LEU A 384 -12.00 5.02 25.52
N SER A 385 -11.44 5.72 26.50
CA SER A 385 -12.15 6.74 27.29
C SER A 385 -12.58 7.95 26.45
N GLY A 386 -11.75 8.38 25.50
CA GLY A 386 -12.08 9.44 24.54
C GLY A 386 -13.18 9.01 23.57
N ILE A 387 -13.12 7.78 23.08
CA ILE A 387 -14.19 7.20 22.24
C ILE A 387 -15.52 7.17 23.00
N ARG A 388 -15.49 6.75 24.27
CA ARG A 388 -16.68 6.75 25.15
C ARG A 388 -17.25 8.16 25.35
N ALA A 389 -16.40 9.13 25.67
CA ALA A 389 -16.84 10.51 25.85
C ALA A 389 -17.51 11.09 24.58
N ALA A 390 -17.00 10.73 23.40
CA ALA A 390 -17.60 11.13 22.13
C ALA A 390 -18.98 10.47 21.92
N LEU A 391 -19.12 9.18 22.23
CA LEU A 391 -20.41 8.47 22.16
C LEU A 391 -21.44 9.08 23.12
N ASP A 392 -21.03 9.40 24.34
CA ASP A 392 -21.88 10.08 25.33
C ASP A 392 -22.32 11.47 24.84
N ASP A 393 -21.41 12.24 24.23
CA ASP A 393 -21.74 13.56 23.67
C ASP A 393 -22.72 13.48 22.51
N ILE A 394 -22.47 12.59 21.54
CA ILE A 394 -23.35 12.37 20.39
C ILE A 394 -24.73 11.91 20.87
N GLY A 395 -24.78 10.96 21.81
CA GLY A 395 -26.04 10.43 22.36
C GLY A 395 -26.87 11.46 23.12
N ARG A 396 -26.24 12.46 23.75
CA ARG A 396 -26.95 13.59 24.39
C ARG A 396 -27.53 14.58 23.38
N ARG A 397 -26.89 14.74 22.22
CA ARG A 397 -27.20 15.81 21.26
C ARG A 397 -28.09 15.36 20.12
N LEU A 398 -28.08 14.07 19.79
CA LEU A 398 -28.94 13.50 18.76
C LEU A 398 -30.15 12.81 19.37
N ALA A 399 -31.27 12.85 18.64
CA ALA A 399 -32.46 12.09 19.01
C ALA A 399 -32.15 10.58 19.05
N PRO A 400 -32.79 9.80 19.94
CA PRO A 400 -32.64 8.35 19.97
C PRO A 400 -32.88 7.73 18.59
N GLY A 401 -31.93 6.92 18.12
CA GLY A 401 -31.99 6.26 16.82
C GLY A 401 -31.63 7.14 15.62
N ALA A 402 -31.15 8.37 15.82
CA ALA A 402 -30.55 9.17 14.76
C ALA A 402 -29.32 8.46 14.14
N PRO A 403 -29.16 8.50 12.82
CA PRO A 403 -28.05 7.83 12.13
C PRO A 403 -26.73 8.58 12.36
N TYR A 404 -25.72 7.88 12.86
CA TYR A 404 -24.33 8.35 12.89
C TYR A 404 -23.38 7.16 12.81
N GLY A 405 -22.14 7.40 12.39
CA GLY A 405 -21.13 6.36 12.31
C GLY A 405 -19.91 6.61 13.18
N MET A 406 -19.20 5.53 13.50
CA MET A 406 -17.91 5.57 14.19
C MET A 406 -16.83 4.93 13.31
N ASN A 407 -15.63 5.49 13.29
CA ASN A 407 -14.50 4.81 12.67
C ASN A 407 -14.05 3.60 13.51
N LEU A 408 -13.65 2.52 12.85
CA LEU A 408 -12.90 1.41 13.43
C LEU A 408 -11.59 1.31 12.67
N LEU A 409 -10.52 1.80 13.28
CA LEU A 409 -9.19 1.77 12.71
C LEU A 409 -8.49 0.47 13.11
N HIS A 410 -8.00 -0.29 12.12
CA HIS A 410 -7.20 -1.46 12.38
C HIS A 410 -5.77 -1.10 12.79
N ASP A 411 -5.29 -1.69 13.88
CA ASP A 411 -3.88 -1.66 14.28
C ASP A 411 -3.32 -3.09 14.25
N MET A 412 -2.34 -3.33 13.37
CA MET A 412 -1.70 -4.64 13.21
C MET A 412 -0.98 -5.13 14.48
N THR A 413 -0.68 -4.22 15.41
CA THR A 413 0.05 -4.48 16.64
C THR A 413 -0.84 -4.57 17.88
N ASP A 414 -2.12 -4.19 17.78
CA ASP A 414 -3.04 -4.14 18.92
C ASP A 414 -4.43 -4.74 18.60
N SER A 415 -4.49 -6.07 18.51
CA SER A 415 -5.78 -6.76 18.34
C SER A 415 -6.72 -6.64 19.55
N ALA A 416 -6.17 -6.37 20.75
CA ALA A 416 -6.95 -6.26 21.97
C ALA A 416 -7.71 -4.92 22.02
N GLY A 417 -7.07 -3.83 21.61
CA GLY A 417 -7.69 -2.51 21.45
C GLY A 417 -8.82 -2.51 20.43
N GLU A 418 -8.65 -3.20 19.30
CA GLU A 418 -9.71 -3.36 18.31
C GLU A 418 -10.94 -4.08 18.90
N ARG A 419 -10.73 -5.20 19.62
CA ARG A 419 -11.81 -5.92 20.31
C ARG A 419 -12.52 -5.04 21.34
N ALA A 420 -11.76 -4.34 22.19
CA ALA A 420 -12.35 -3.47 23.21
C ALA A 420 -13.19 -2.33 22.61
N THR A 421 -12.78 -1.81 21.45
CA THR A 421 -13.51 -0.79 20.70
C THR A 421 -14.82 -1.35 20.12
N VAL A 422 -14.78 -2.53 19.50
CA VAL A 422 -15.99 -3.22 19.00
C VAL A 422 -16.96 -3.50 20.15
N ASP A 423 -16.48 -4.01 21.27
CA ASP A 423 -17.33 -4.29 22.43
C ASP A 423 -17.98 -2.99 22.98
N LEU A 424 -17.26 -1.87 22.94
CA LEU A 424 -17.82 -0.56 23.29
C LEU A 424 -18.92 -0.13 22.32
N PHE A 425 -18.70 -0.26 21.01
CA PHE A 425 -19.69 0.06 19.99
C PHE A 425 -20.96 -0.78 20.13
N LEU A 426 -20.82 -2.08 20.37
CA LEU A 426 -21.96 -2.98 20.58
C LEU A 426 -22.76 -2.61 21.84
N ARG A 427 -22.08 -2.26 22.95
CA ARG A 427 -22.76 -1.80 24.18
C ARG A 427 -23.53 -0.50 23.99
N TYR A 428 -23.00 0.43 23.20
CA TYR A 428 -23.66 1.70 22.89
C TYR A 428 -24.70 1.59 21.77
N GLY A 429 -24.83 0.42 21.13
CA GLY A 429 -25.76 0.22 20.01
C GLY A 429 -25.36 0.98 18.74
N VAL A 430 -24.07 1.24 18.53
CA VAL A 430 -23.56 1.87 17.30
C VAL A 430 -23.85 0.97 16.10
N ARG A 431 -24.63 1.48 15.14
CA ARG A 431 -25.11 0.70 13.98
C ARG A 431 -24.26 0.80 12.73
N TYR A 432 -23.35 1.77 12.65
CA TYR A 432 -22.57 2.02 11.44
C TYR A 432 -21.10 2.20 11.80
N VAL A 433 -20.23 1.41 11.16
CA VAL A 433 -18.78 1.53 11.29
C VAL A 433 -18.13 1.79 9.94
N GLU A 434 -17.20 2.74 9.91
CA GLU A 434 -16.23 2.88 8.83
C GLU A 434 -14.99 2.07 9.19
N ALA A 435 -14.78 0.93 8.53
CA ALA A 435 -13.62 0.08 8.74
C ALA A 435 -12.45 0.56 7.86
N ALA A 436 -11.37 1.01 8.49
CA ALA A 436 -10.20 1.59 7.81
C ALA A 436 -8.88 0.91 8.22
N ALA A 437 -7.89 0.96 7.32
CA ALA A 437 -6.55 0.36 7.49
C ALA A 437 -6.49 -1.18 7.63
N PHE A 438 -7.58 -1.88 7.35
CA PHE A 438 -7.59 -3.34 7.35
C PHE A 438 -6.82 -3.90 6.16
N THR A 439 -5.85 -4.79 6.43
CA THR A 439 -5.17 -5.60 5.41
C THR A 439 -5.82 -6.99 5.25
N ARG A 440 -6.59 -7.41 6.26
CA ARG A 440 -7.38 -8.63 6.30
C ARG A 440 -8.61 -8.44 7.19
N VAL A 441 -9.63 -9.26 7.00
CA VAL A 441 -10.79 -9.32 7.91
C VAL A 441 -10.36 -9.94 9.25
N THR A 442 -10.85 -9.40 10.36
CA THR A 442 -10.48 -9.77 11.73
C THR A 442 -11.67 -10.31 12.52
N ALA A 443 -11.41 -11.06 13.60
CA ALA A 443 -12.47 -11.55 14.48
C ALA A 443 -13.31 -10.42 15.11
N PRO A 444 -12.74 -9.30 15.63
CA PRO A 444 -13.56 -8.21 16.16
C PRO A 444 -14.48 -7.56 15.11
N LEU A 445 -13.99 -7.34 13.89
CA LEU A 445 -14.82 -6.80 12.82
C LEU A 445 -15.96 -7.76 12.44
N VAL A 446 -15.67 -9.07 12.35
CA VAL A 446 -16.70 -10.10 12.10
C VAL A 446 -17.72 -10.14 13.23
N LEU A 447 -17.28 -10.06 14.49
CA LEU A 447 -18.17 -9.96 15.64
C LEU A 447 -19.12 -8.75 15.50
N TYR A 448 -18.59 -7.58 15.16
CA TYR A 448 -19.40 -6.38 14.95
C TYR A 448 -20.47 -6.60 13.87
N ARG A 449 -20.08 -7.12 12.70
CA ARG A 449 -21.00 -7.37 11.58
C ARG A 449 -22.05 -8.43 11.89
N ALA A 450 -21.65 -9.53 12.55
CA ALA A 450 -22.50 -10.68 12.81
C ALA A 450 -23.46 -10.48 14.01
N LYS A 451 -23.13 -9.58 14.95
CA LYS A 451 -23.96 -9.38 16.15
C LYS A 451 -25.36 -8.88 15.78
N GLY A 452 -26.39 -9.63 16.21
CA GLY A 452 -27.79 -9.39 15.88
C GLY A 452 -28.20 -9.78 14.46
N ALA A 453 -27.31 -10.39 13.67
CA ALA A 453 -27.68 -10.92 12.36
C ALA A 453 -28.72 -12.04 12.50
N HIS A 454 -29.72 -12.04 11.63
CA HIS A 454 -30.83 -13.01 11.65
C HIS A 454 -31.39 -13.19 10.24
N ARG A 455 -32.30 -14.14 10.05
CA ARG A 455 -33.09 -14.25 8.82
C ARG A 455 -34.44 -13.56 9.01
N ASP A 456 -34.86 -12.76 8.04
CA ASP A 456 -36.16 -12.09 8.03
C ASP A 456 -37.32 -13.11 7.88
N PRO A 457 -38.60 -12.71 7.99
CA PRO A 457 -39.73 -13.64 7.81
C PRO A 457 -39.79 -14.32 6.43
N GLY A 458 -39.10 -13.77 5.42
CA GLY A 458 -38.94 -14.36 4.09
C GLY A 458 -37.70 -15.25 3.96
N GLY A 459 -36.98 -15.50 5.06
CA GLY A 459 -35.78 -16.32 5.11
C GLY A 459 -34.50 -15.63 4.62
N ARG A 460 -34.53 -14.34 4.27
CA ARG A 460 -33.34 -13.61 3.78
C ARG A 460 -32.44 -13.22 4.95
N PRO A 461 -31.11 -13.42 4.87
CA PRO A 461 -30.22 -13.01 5.94
C PRO A 461 -30.10 -11.48 5.99
N VAL A 462 -30.10 -10.93 7.20
CA VAL A 462 -30.03 -9.50 7.49
C VAL A 462 -29.04 -9.26 8.62
N ALA A 463 -28.08 -8.37 8.40
CA ALA A 463 -27.23 -7.83 9.46
C ALA A 463 -27.77 -6.48 9.92
N VAL A 464 -27.84 -6.29 11.24
CA VAL A 464 -28.32 -5.04 11.84
C VAL A 464 -27.23 -3.98 11.84
N ASN A 465 -25.97 -4.38 11.98
CA ASN A 465 -24.82 -3.48 12.01
C ASN A 465 -24.20 -3.37 10.61
N GLN A 466 -24.05 -2.15 10.12
CA GLN A 466 -23.50 -1.85 8.79
C GLN A 466 -22.01 -1.56 8.85
N VAL A 467 -21.28 -2.05 7.86
CA VAL A 467 -19.84 -1.89 7.74
C VAL A 467 -19.54 -1.27 6.38
N LEU A 468 -19.06 -0.03 6.41
CA LEU A 468 -18.49 0.65 5.26
C LEU A 468 -16.98 0.41 5.29
N ALA A 469 -16.48 -0.46 4.43
CA ALA A 469 -15.06 -0.80 4.36
C ALA A 469 -14.34 0.13 3.39
N LYS A 470 -13.39 0.92 3.91
CA LYS A 470 -12.57 1.83 3.10
C LYS A 470 -11.31 1.10 2.63
N VAL A 471 -11.19 0.91 1.32
CA VAL A 471 -10.22 0.00 0.70
C VAL A 471 -9.62 0.61 -0.57
N SER A 472 -8.31 0.41 -0.77
CA SER A 472 -7.57 0.84 -1.96
C SER A 472 -7.09 -0.32 -2.83
N ARG A 473 -7.09 -1.55 -2.30
CA ARG A 473 -6.53 -2.75 -2.96
C ARG A 473 -7.56 -3.83 -3.26
N PRO A 474 -7.58 -4.38 -4.50
CA PRO A 474 -8.54 -5.42 -4.87
C PRO A 474 -8.49 -6.69 -4.00
N GLU A 475 -7.32 -7.12 -3.54
CA GLU A 475 -7.20 -8.30 -2.67
C GLU A 475 -7.80 -8.11 -1.28
N VAL A 476 -7.82 -6.89 -0.75
CA VAL A 476 -8.50 -6.57 0.52
C VAL A 476 -10.00 -6.50 0.27
N ALA A 477 -10.43 -5.80 -0.79
CA ALA A 477 -11.84 -5.68 -1.14
C ALA A 477 -12.54 -7.04 -1.33
N ARG A 478 -11.85 -8.03 -1.92
CA ARG A 478 -12.38 -9.41 -2.05
C ARG A 478 -12.80 -10.01 -0.71
N GLN A 479 -12.02 -9.78 0.34
CA GLN A 479 -12.33 -10.33 1.66
C GLN A 479 -13.58 -9.67 2.27
N PHE A 480 -13.78 -8.39 2.02
CA PHE A 480 -14.96 -7.67 2.50
C PHE A 480 -16.23 -7.96 1.70
N LEU A 481 -16.10 -8.31 0.42
CA LEU A 481 -17.18 -8.74 -0.45
C LEU A 481 -17.62 -10.19 -0.20
N ALA A 482 -16.73 -11.02 0.34
CA ALA A 482 -17.01 -12.41 0.68
C ALA A 482 -17.72 -12.51 2.04
N PRO A 483 -18.36 -13.66 2.33
CA PRO A 483 -18.76 -13.99 3.68
C PRO A 483 -17.58 -14.02 4.67
N PRO A 484 -17.85 -13.84 5.97
CA PRO A 484 -16.84 -14.04 7.00
C PRO A 484 -16.21 -15.44 6.90
N PRO A 485 -14.88 -15.58 7.05
CA PRO A 485 -14.24 -16.88 7.12
C PRO A 485 -14.88 -17.77 8.20
N PRO A 486 -15.23 -19.05 7.90
CA PRO A 486 -15.89 -19.94 8.86
C PRO A 486 -15.13 -20.08 10.18
N GLU A 487 -13.81 -20.08 10.13
CA GLU A 487 -12.94 -20.24 11.31
C GLU A 487 -13.10 -19.07 12.29
N LEU A 488 -13.38 -17.86 11.79
CA LEU A 488 -13.64 -16.69 12.63
C LEU A 488 -15.02 -16.76 13.27
N LEU A 489 -16.03 -17.22 12.54
CA LEU A 489 -17.38 -17.41 13.08
C LEU A 489 -17.40 -18.51 14.15
N ASP A 490 -16.77 -19.64 13.88
CA ASP A 490 -16.70 -20.77 14.83
C ASP A 490 -15.92 -20.39 16.08
N ARG A 491 -14.82 -19.66 15.94
CA ARG A 491 -14.09 -19.11 17.09
C ARG A 491 -14.98 -18.20 17.94
N LEU A 492 -15.70 -17.26 17.32
CA LEU A 492 -16.56 -16.33 18.05
C LEU A 492 -17.75 -17.02 18.72
N ARG A 493 -18.26 -18.11 18.13
CA ARG A 493 -19.27 -18.97 18.76
C ARG A 493 -18.70 -19.73 19.96
N ALA A 494 -17.51 -20.30 19.83
CA ALA A 494 -16.83 -21.01 20.91
C ALA A 494 -16.50 -20.08 22.09
N GLU A 495 -16.18 -18.82 21.81
CA GLU A 495 -16.00 -17.75 22.81
C GLU A 495 -17.34 -17.29 23.45
N GLY A 496 -18.49 -17.77 22.97
CA GLY A 496 -19.82 -17.30 23.41
C GLY A 496 -20.18 -15.88 22.96
N ALA A 497 -19.39 -15.29 22.06
CA ALA A 497 -19.60 -13.93 21.57
C ALA A 497 -20.74 -13.86 20.52
N LEU A 498 -20.97 -14.95 19.78
CA LEU A 498 -22.05 -15.11 18.81
C LEU A 498 -22.93 -16.32 19.13
N THR A 499 -24.24 -16.19 18.89
CA THR A 499 -25.15 -17.34 18.87
C THR A 499 -24.98 -18.15 17.58
N ALA A 500 -25.51 -19.37 17.56
CA ALA A 500 -25.53 -20.19 16.35
C ALA A 500 -26.36 -19.53 15.22
N GLU A 501 -27.45 -18.86 15.56
CA GLU A 501 -28.31 -18.14 14.61
C GLU A 501 -27.60 -16.92 14.02
N GLU A 502 -26.92 -16.13 14.87
CA GLU A 502 -26.13 -14.96 14.44
C GLU A 502 -25.05 -15.39 13.45
N ALA A 503 -24.29 -16.44 13.78
CA ALA A 503 -23.23 -16.94 12.93
C ALA A 503 -23.75 -17.55 11.62
N ALA A 504 -24.86 -18.30 11.65
CA ALA A 504 -25.46 -18.88 10.45
C ALA A 504 -26.01 -17.82 9.49
N ALA A 505 -26.63 -16.76 10.01
CA ALA A 505 -27.07 -15.64 9.18
C ALA A 505 -25.87 -14.85 8.61
N ALA A 506 -24.84 -14.61 9.42
CA ALA A 506 -23.63 -13.90 9.00
C ALA A 506 -22.82 -14.66 7.94
N ALA A 507 -22.79 -16.00 7.99
CA ALA A 507 -22.10 -16.84 7.01
C ALA A 507 -22.66 -16.72 5.58
N ALA A 508 -23.87 -16.16 5.43
CA ALA A 508 -24.49 -15.92 4.14
C ALA A 508 -24.34 -14.47 3.66
N LEU A 509 -23.88 -13.55 4.51
CA LEU A 509 -23.78 -12.11 4.22
C LEU A 509 -22.34 -11.71 3.91
N PRO A 510 -22.12 -10.68 3.07
CA PRO A 510 -20.80 -10.07 2.94
C PRO A 510 -20.37 -9.42 4.27
N VAL A 511 -19.06 -9.44 4.54
CA VAL A 511 -18.47 -8.76 5.72
C VAL A 511 -18.78 -7.26 5.69
N ALA A 512 -18.68 -6.61 4.53
CA ALA A 512 -19.09 -5.22 4.35
C ALA A 512 -20.51 -5.12 3.79
N SER A 513 -21.27 -4.12 4.23
CA SER A 513 -22.49 -3.69 3.53
C SER A 513 -22.17 -2.76 2.36
N ASP A 514 -21.07 -2.01 2.50
CA ASP A 514 -20.67 -0.95 1.58
C ASP A 514 -19.14 -0.96 1.47
N LEU A 515 -18.62 -0.84 0.25
CA LEU A 515 -17.21 -0.58 0.00
C LEU A 515 -17.01 0.87 -0.40
N CYS A 516 -15.97 1.52 0.13
CA CYS A 516 -15.54 2.83 -0.32
C CYS A 516 -14.14 2.71 -0.93
N VAL A 517 -14.05 2.95 -2.23
CA VAL A 517 -12.79 2.88 -2.98
C VAL A 517 -11.99 4.13 -2.70
N GLU A 518 -10.93 3.99 -1.90
CA GLU A 518 -10.04 5.10 -1.57
C GLU A 518 -8.92 5.23 -2.60
N SER A 519 -9.01 6.30 -3.37
CA SER A 519 -7.97 6.74 -4.32
C SER A 519 -6.95 7.64 -3.61
N ASP A 520 -6.31 8.55 -4.33
CA ASP A 520 -5.40 9.52 -3.72
C ASP A 520 -6.13 10.44 -2.74
N SER A 521 -5.75 10.37 -1.47
CA SER A 521 -6.44 11.02 -0.35
C SER A 521 -5.46 11.65 0.64
N GLY A 522 -5.97 12.54 1.50
CA GLY A 522 -5.19 13.09 2.62
C GLY A 522 -4.96 12.05 3.71
N GLY A 523 -3.79 12.05 4.34
CA GLY A 523 -3.40 11.01 5.29
C GLY A 523 -2.88 9.77 4.57
N HIS A 524 -3.13 8.58 5.11
CA HIS A 524 -2.67 7.33 4.49
C HIS A 524 -3.30 7.12 3.12
N THR A 525 -2.46 6.87 2.11
CA THR A 525 -2.93 6.60 0.75
C THR A 525 -1.91 5.78 -0.04
N ASP A 526 -2.41 4.92 -0.93
CA ASP A 526 -1.61 4.21 -1.94
C ASP A 526 -1.38 5.06 -3.21
N ALA A 527 -1.78 6.34 -3.20
CA ALA A 527 -1.75 7.24 -4.38
C ALA A 527 -2.52 6.68 -5.59
N GLY A 528 -3.66 6.04 -5.30
CA GLY A 528 -4.50 5.39 -6.30
C GLY A 528 -5.19 6.38 -7.23
N VAL A 529 -5.39 6.00 -8.50
CA VAL A 529 -6.12 6.83 -9.48
C VAL A 529 -7.58 6.40 -9.55
N ALA A 530 -8.50 7.31 -9.20
CA ALA A 530 -9.95 7.01 -9.15
C ALA A 530 -10.50 6.45 -10.46
N LEU A 531 -10.06 6.98 -11.62
CA LEU A 531 -10.46 6.53 -12.95
C LEU A 531 -10.11 5.06 -13.23
N ALA A 532 -9.06 4.53 -12.59
CA ALA A 532 -8.66 3.14 -12.73
C ALA A 532 -9.27 2.25 -11.64
N LEU A 533 -9.28 2.74 -10.39
CA LEU A 533 -9.71 1.96 -9.24
C LEU A 533 -11.23 1.75 -9.22
N LEU A 534 -12.03 2.81 -9.38
CA LEU A 534 -13.46 2.70 -9.18
C LEU A 534 -14.13 1.68 -10.13
N PRO A 535 -13.91 1.71 -11.46
CA PRO A 535 -14.47 0.69 -12.35
C PRO A 535 -13.98 -0.72 -12.04
N THR A 536 -12.75 -0.85 -11.54
CA THR A 536 -12.18 -2.15 -11.15
C THR A 536 -12.94 -2.75 -9.97
N PHE A 537 -13.28 -1.93 -8.97
CA PHE A 537 -13.97 -2.37 -7.76
C PHE A 537 -15.47 -2.60 -8.01
N VAL A 538 -16.11 -1.81 -8.88
CA VAL A 538 -17.48 -2.08 -9.34
C VAL A 538 -17.56 -3.47 -9.97
N ARG A 539 -16.67 -3.78 -10.93
CA ARG A 539 -16.61 -5.12 -11.55
C ARG A 539 -16.29 -6.22 -10.54
N LEU A 540 -15.47 -5.92 -9.53
CA LEU A 540 -15.15 -6.88 -8.47
C LEU A 540 -16.39 -7.20 -7.63
N ARG A 541 -17.17 -6.19 -7.26
CA ARG A 541 -18.46 -6.35 -6.56
C ARG A 541 -19.43 -7.18 -7.39
N ASP A 542 -19.58 -6.87 -8.68
CA ASP A 542 -20.52 -7.58 -9.56
C ASP A 542 -20.16 -9.08 -9.66
N ARG A 543 -18.87 -9.41 -9.71
CA ARG A 543 -18.40 -10.81 -9.71
C ARG A 543 -18.63 -11.51 -8.36
N ALA A 544 -18.51 -10.79 -7.26
CA ALA A 544 -18.68 -11.34 -5.92
C ALA A 544 -20.16 -11.50 -5.51
N ALA A 545 -21.07 -10.76 -6.15
CA ALA A 545 -22.49 -10.75 -5.79
C ALA A 545 -23.15 -12.14 -5.83
N ALA A 546 -22.67 -13.05 -6.68
CA ALA A 546 -23.19 -14.42 -6.77
C ALA A 546 -22.82 -15.31 -5.57
N ALA A 547 -21.84 -14.91 -4.75
CA ALA A 547 -21.31 -15.71 -3.64
C ALA A 547 -21.93 -15.37 -2.27
N VAL A 548 -22.87 -14.43 -2.22
CA VAL A 548 -23.52 -13.98 -0.97
C VAL A 548 -25.04 -13.95 -1.13
N GLU A 549 -25.74 -14.24 -0.05
CA GLU A 549 -27.18 -14.00 0.07
C GLU A 549 -27.39 -12.59 0.67
N GLY A 550 -28.29 -11.80 0.09
CA GLY A 550 -28.63 -10.48 0.60
C GLY A 550 -28.57 -9.38 -0.45
N GLU A 551 -28.54 -8.13 0.01
CA GLU A 551 -28.42 -6.99 -0.89
C GLU A 551 -27.01 -6.91 -1.49
N PRO A 552 -26.88 -6.57 -2.78
CA PRO A 552 -25.58 -6.31 -3.38
C PRO A 552 -24.83 -5.22 -2.59
N VAL A 553 -23.56 -5.49 -2.30
CA VAL A 553 -22.66 -4.51 -1.69
C VAL A 553 -22.61 -3.26 -2.58
N ARG A 554 -22.76 -2.09 -1.98
CA ARG A 554 -22.67 -0.82 -2.71
C ARG A 554 -21.22 -0.36 -2.78
N VAL A 555 -20.80 0.22 -3.90
CA VAL A 555 -19.42 0.65 -4.13
C VAL A 555 -19.38 2.16 -4.29
N GLY A 556 -18.87 2.87 -3.29
CA GLY A 556 -18.66 4.31 -3.34
C GLY A 556 -17.21 4.69 -3.66
N ALA A 557 -16.97 5.99 -3.77
CA ALA A 557 -15.67 6.57 -4.11
C ALA A 557 -15.18 7.59 -3.07
N ALA A 558 -13.88 7.58 -2.81
CA ALA A 558 -13.18 8.56 -1.99
C ALA A 558 -11.82 8.93 -2.60
N GLY A 559 -11.27 10.07 -2.17
CA GLY A 559 -9.99 10.60 -2.65
C GLY A 559 -10.17 11.49 -3.89
N GLY A 560 -9.60 12.70 -3.84
CA GLY A 560 -9.71 13.68 -4.92
C GLY A 560 -11.06 14.40 -5.06
N ILE A 561 -12.08 14.07 -4.24
CA ILE A 561 -13.42 14.64 -4.36
C ILE A 561 -13.51 15.96 -3.59
N GLY A 562 -13.29 17.07 -4.30
CA GLY A 562 -13.41 18.43 -3.78
C GLY A 562 -14.23 19.39 -4.63
N THR A 563 -14.79 18.93 -5.76
CA THR A 563 -15.61 19.76 -6.65
C THR A 563 -16.82 18.99 -7.20
N PRO A 564 -17.87 19.69 -7.67
CA PRO A 564 -18.98 19.10 -8.40
C PRO A 564 -18.57 18.15 -9.53
N GLU A 565 -17.56 18.52 -10.33
CA GLU A 565 -17.08 17.75 -11.47
C GLU A 565 -16.43 16.44 -11.03
N ALA A 566 -15.64 16.48 -9.96
CA ALA A 566 -15.03 15.28 -9.39
C ALA A 566 -16.11 14.31 -8.87
N ALA A 567 -17.12 14.83 -8.16
CA ALA A 567 -18.24 14.01 -7.69
C ALA A 567 -19.07 13.45 -8.86
N ALA A 568 -19.40 14.28 -9.85
CA ALA A 568 -20.09 13.87 -11.08
C ALA A 568 -19.33 12.75 -11.82
N ALA A 569 -18.01 12.88 -11.96
CA ALA A 569 -17.17 11.87 -12.57
C ALA A 569 -17.22 10.54 -11.80
N CYS A 570 -17.20 10.56 -10.47
CA CYS A 570 -17.36 9.34 -9.67
C CYS A 570 -18.72 8.66 -9.94
N PHE A 571 -19.82 9.41 -9.97
CA PHE A 571 -21.14 8.84 -10.29
C PHE A 571 -21.20 8.30 -11.72
N LEU A 572 -20.61 9.00 -12.69
CA LEU A 572 -20.51 8.53 -14.08
C LEU A 572 -19.75 7.20 -14.19
N LEU A 573 -18.72 7.01 -13.38
CA LEU A 573 -17.93 5.78 -13.31
C LEU A 573 -18.63 4.63 -12.54
N GLY A 574 -19.83 4.87 -12.02
CA GLY A 574 -20.65 3.86 -11.35
C GLY A 574 -20.56 3.85 -9.82
N ALA A 575 -20.12 4.94 -9.19
CA ALA A 575 -20.17 5.04 -7.74
C ALA A 575 -21.62 5.06 -7.22
N ASP A 576 -21.92 4.23 -6.24
CA ASP A 576 -23.19 4.21 -5.50
C ASP A 576 -23.30 5.39 -4.52
N PHE A 577 -22.17 5.93 -4.06
CA PHE A 577 -22.07 7.10 -3.17
C PHE A 577 -20.68 7.73 -3.25
N VAL A 578 -20.54 8.96 -2.76
CA VAL A 578 -19.24 9.64 -2.62
C VAL A 578 -18.90 9.94 -1.17
N LEU A 579 -17.61 9.93 -0.83
CA LEU A 579 -17.10 10.23 0.49
C LEU A 579 -16.04 11.34 0.39
N THR A 580 -16.17 12.35 1.24
CA THR A 580 -15.22 13.47 1.33
C THR A 580 -14.48 13.47 2.66
N GLY A 581 -13.25 14.01 2.65
CA GLY A 581 -12.39 14.11 3.83
C GLY A 581 -11.75 15.50 3.95
N SER A 582 -10.76 15.79 3.11
CA SER A 582 -9.95 17.02 3.21
C SER A 582 -10.76 18.32 3.23
N VAL A 583 -11.83 18.41 2.43
CA VAL A 583 -12.72 19.59 2.42
C VAL A 583 -13.46 19.77 3.75
N ASN A 584 -13.85 18.68 4.41
CA ASN A 584 -14.56 18.72 5.69
C ASN A 584 -13.66 19.17 6.83
N GLN A 585 -12.34 18.96 6.73
CA GLN A 585 -11.38 19.43 7.73
C GLN A 585 -11.31 20.97 7.79
N CYS A 586 -11.60 21.65 6.69
CA CYS A 586 -11.65 23.10 6.60
C CYS A 586 -13.07 23.64 6.85
N SER A 587 -13.70 23.16 7.92
CA SER A 587 -15.04 23.58 8.36
C SER A 587 -15.03 24.08 9.80
N PRO A 588 -16.03 24.87 10.22
CA PRO A 588 -16.17 25.26 11.62
C PRO A 588 -16.27 24.06 12.56
N GLN A 589 -16.96 23.00 12.13
CA GLN A 589 -17.25 21.83 12.94
C GLN A 589 -16.05 20.90 13.11
N ALA A 590 -15.05 20.91 12.22
CA ALA A 590 -13.90 20.03 12.34
C ALA A 590 -13.12 20.27 13.65
N GLY A 591 -12.73 19.19 14.33
CA GLY A 591 -11.99 19.17 15.59
C GLY A 591 -10.49 19.43 15.41
N THR A 592 -10.15 20.48 14.69
CA THR A 592 -8.77 20.96 14.50
C THR A 592 -8.69 22.46 14.79
N SER A 593 -7.47 22.98 14.96
CA SER A 593 -7.29 24.37 15.36
C SER A 593 -7.67 25.36 14.25
N ASP A 594 -8.07 26.58 14.66
CA ASP A 594 -8.29 27.69 13.74
C ASP A 594 -7.06 27.97 12.86
N ALA A 595 -5.85 27.83 13.41
CA ALA A 595 -4.61 28.00 12.65
C ALA A 595 -4.47 26.97 11.51
N VAL A 596 -4.88 25.72 11.73
CA VAL A 596 -4.93 24.70 10.68
C VAL A 596 -6.03 25.01 9.66
N LYS A 597 -7.20 25.48 10.11
CA LYS A 597 -8.31 25.84 9.20
C LYS A 597 -7.95 27.05 8.32
N ASP A 598 -7.29 28.05 8.88
CA ASP A 598 -6.72 29.20 8.15
C ASP A 598 -5.70 28.72 7.10
N LEU A 599 -4.82 27.79 7.48
CA LEU A 599 -3.85 27.20 6.56
C LEU A 599 -4.54 26.47 5.40
N LEU A 600 -5.51 25.60 5.70
CA LEU A 600 -6.26 24.81 4.73
C LEU A 600 -7.05 25.67 3.75
N ALA A 601 -7.66 26.76 4.23
CA ALA A 601 -8.47 27.67 3.41
C ALA A 601 -7.66 28.38 2.32
N GLY A 602 -6.36 28.54 2.51
CA GLY A 602 -5.48 29.19 1.54
C GLY A 602 -4.85 28.25 0.50
N LEU A 603 -4.93 26.94 0.66
CA LEU A 603 -4.18 25.99 -0.18
C LEU A 603 -4.63 26.00 -1.64
N ASP A 604 -3.68 25.75 -2.54
CA ASP A 604 -3.94 25.40 -3.94
C ASP A 604 -3.75 23.89 -4.17
N VAL A 605 -4.12 23.40 -5.36
CA VAL A 605 -4.13 21.96 -5.71
C VAL A 605 -2.77 21.30 -5.50
N GLN A 606 -1.67 22.03 -5.75
CA GLN A 606 -0.30 21.51 -5.63
C GLN A 606 0.35 21.75 -4.26
N ASP A 607 -0.38 22.26 -3.27
CA ASP A 607 0.16 22.60 -1.95
C ASP A 607 0.18 21.43 -0.97
N VAL A 608 0.13 20.21 -1.49
CA VAL A 608 0.23 18.95 -0.75
C VAL A 608 1.39 18.10 -1.29
N THR A 609 1.88 17.17 -0.48
CA THR A 609 2.98 16.26 -0.85
C THR A 609 2.94 15.00 0.02
N TYR A 610 3.72 13.99 -0.36
CA TYR A 610 3.86 12.77 0.43
C TYR A 610 5.02 12.87 1.44
N ALA A 611 4.74 12.57 2.69
CA ALA A 611 5.72 12.42 3.76
C ALA A 611 5.69 10.99 4.31
N PRO A 612 6.74 10.52 4.99
CA PRO A 612 6.69 9.29 5.78
C PRO A 612 5.54 9.34 6.79
N ALA A 613 4.91 8.20 7.01
CA ALA A 613 3.96 8.02 8.11
C ALA A 613 4.72 7.80 9.43
N GLY A 614 4.14 8.24 10.55
CA GLY A 614 4.72 7.98 11.87
C GLY A 614 4.53 6.52 12.30
N ASP A 615 3.37 5.96 12.00
CA ASP A 615 3.08 4.55 12.06
C ASP A 615 3.68 3.81 10.85
N LEU A 616 4.20 2.61 11.09
CA LEU A 616 4.95 1.85 10.09
C LEU A 616 6.08 2.66 9.40
N PHE A 617 6.63 3.66 10.10
CA PHE A 617 7.73 4.51 9.65
C PHE A 617 8.90 3.67 9.14
N GLU A 618 9.25 2.62 9.88
CA GLU A 618 10.33 1.69 9.59
C GLU A 618 10.14 0.96 8.25
N LEU A 619 8.89 0.75 7.82
CA LEU A 619 8.51 0.09 6.57
C LEU A 619 8.36 1.06 5.39
N GLY A 620 8.54 2.36 5.61
CA GLY A 620 8.41 3.38 4.57
C GLY A 620 6.97 3.68 4.16
N SER A 621 6.00 3.44 5.05
CA SER A 621 4.62 3.90 4.85
C SER A 621 4.61 5.42 4.62
N ARG A 622 3.64 5.89 3.82
CA ARG A 622 3.53 7.31 3.44
C ARG A 622 2.13 7.84 3.70
N VAL A 623 2.10 9.13 4.00
CA VAL A 623 0.89 9.93 4.14
C VAL A 623 0.96 11.16 3.23
N GLN A 624 -0.19 11.60 2.73
CA GLN A 624 -0.31 12.88 2.02
C GLN A 624 -0.64 14.01 3.01
N VAL A 625 0.17 15.06 2.98
CA VAL A 625 0.14 16.17 3.93
C VAL A 625 0.29 17.52 3.24
N VAL A 626 -0.13 18.58 3.93
CA VAL A 626 0.12 19.96 3.51
C VAL A 626 1.62 20.22 3.44
N ARG A 627 2.06 20.89 2.35
CA ARG A 627 3.44 21.33 2.14
C ARG A 627 3.63 22.84 2.25
N ARG A 628 2.59 23.63 1.96
CA ARG A 628 2.68 25.09 2.05
C ARG A 628 2.46 25.52 3.50
N GLY A 629 3.24 26.50 3.98
CA GLY A 629 3.08 27.05 5.34
C GLY A 629 3.58 26.15 6.47
N THR A 630 4.17 24.99 6.17
CA THR A 630 4.81 24.08 7.13
C THR A 630 6.05 23.45 6.51
N LEU A 631 7.06 23.15 7.33
CA LEU A 631 8.27 22.41 6.94
C LEU A 631 8.18 20.92 7.31
N PHE A 632 7.06 20.48 7.89
CA PHE A 632 6.82 19.10 8.29
C PHE A 632 7.21 18.07 7.22
N PRO A 633 6.74 18.15 5.96
CA PRO A 633 7.06 17.10 4.98
C PRO A 633 8.55 17.04 4.64
N ALA A 634 9.23 18.19 4.56
CA ALA A 634 10.68 18.23 4.30
C ALA A 634 11.45 17.60 5.48
N ARG A 635 11.09 17.98 6.71
CA ARG A 635 11.70 17.46 7.95
C ARG A 635 11.43 15.97 8.15
N ALA A 636 10.21 15.52 7.93
CA ALA A 636 9.83 14.11 8.02
C ALA A 636 10.61 13.25 7.01
N ASN A 637 10.71 13.69 5.74
CA ASN A 637 11.52 13.01 4.73
C ASN A 637 13.01 12.99 5.11
N GLN A 638 13.54 14.09 5.67
CA GLN A 638 14.92 14.14 6.17
C GLN A 638 15.14 13.13 7.30
N LEU A 639 14.24 13.04 8.28
CA LEU A 639 14.32 12.07 9.37
C LEU A 639 14.30 10.63 8.83
N TYR A 640 13.47 10.34 7.84
CA TYR A 640 13.43 9.01 7.23
C TYR A 640 14.69 8.67 6.44
N GLU A 641 15.25 9.62 5.68
CA GLU A 641 16.52 9.43 4.99
C GLU A 641 17.67 9.19 5.98
N LEU A 642 17.73 9.95 7.07
CA LEU A 642 18.71 9.72 8.15
C LEU A 642 18.50 8.35 8.79
N TYR A 643 17.25 7.97 9.07
CA TYR A 643 16.93 6.65 9.58
C TYR A 643 17.42 5.56 8.63
N ARG A 644 17.26 5.69 7.31
CA ARG A 644 17.74 4.69 6.35
C ARG A 644 19.26 4.58 6.31
N ARG A 645 19.97 5.72 6.38
CA ARG A 645 21.42 5.79 6.18
C ARG A 645 22.25 5.38 7.39
N HIS A 646 21.76 5.62 8.61
CA HIS A 646 22.54 5.45 9.83
C HIS A 646 22.05 4.27 10.67
N ALA A 647 22.95 3.53 11.33
CA ALA A 647 22.54 2.41 12.18
C ALA A 647 22.05 2.88 13.55
N ARG A 648 22.60 3.99 14.04
CA ARG A 648 22.30 4.60 15.35
C ARG A 648 22.31 6.12 15.25
N LEU A 649 21.71 6.80 16.23
CA LEU A 649 21.67 8.27 16.29
C LEU A 649 23.07 8.88 16.33
N GLU A 650 24.01 8.21 17.00
CA GLU A 650 25.38 8.66 17.21
C GLU A 650 26.22 8.61 15.91
N ASP A 651 25.76 7.94 14.85
CA ASP A 651 26.43 7.95 13.54
C ASP A 651 26.13 9.23 12.73
N ILE A 652 25.15 10.04 13.16
CA ILE A 652 24.76 11.27 12.46
C ILE A 652 25.71 12.39 12.90
N ASP A 653 26.20 13.18 11.94
CA ASP A 653 27.14 14.26 12.25
C ASP A 653 26.53 15.31 13.19
N ALA A 654 27.37 15.87 14.07
CA ALA A 654 26.93 16.78 15.12
C ALA A 654 26.19 18.02 14.61
N ARG A 655 26.52 18.51 13.39
CA ARG A 655 25.86 19.67 12.79
C ARG A 655 24.43 19.32 12.38
N THR A 656 24.23 18.14 11.79
CA THR A 656 22.90 17.62 11.45
C THR A 656 22.08 17.38 12.70
N LEU A 657 22.63 16.71 13.73
CA LEU A 657 21.94 16.49 15.01
C LEU A 657 21.49 17.80 15.65
N ALA A 658 22.37 18.80 15.74
CA ALA A 658 22.02 20.11 16.29
C ALA A 658 20.94 20.83 15.47
N THR A 659 20.88 20.59 14.16
CA THR A 659 19.82 21.13 13.29
C THR A 659 18.48 20.45 13.55
N LEU A 660 18.47 19.13 13.75
CA LEU A 660 17.27 18.40 14.13
C LEU A 660 16.75 18.82 15.50
N GLU A 661 17.63 18.96 16.49
CA GLU A 661 17.26 19.38 17.84
C GLU A 661 16.60 20.76 17.86
N ARG A 662 17.10 21.71 17.05
CA ARG A 662 16.48 23.04 16.92
C ARG A 662 15.21 23.03 16.07
N GLY A 663 15.23 22.34 14.93
CA GLY A 663 14.20 22.46 13.90
C GLY A 663 13.02 21.50 14.07
N CYS A 664 13.30 20.25 14.42
CA CYS A 664 12.29 19.20 14.55
C CYS A 664 11.86 19.02 16.01
N PHE A 665 12.83 18.89 16.92
CA PHE A 665 12.56 18.43 18.28
C PHE A 665 12.31 19.56 19.29
N GLY A 666 12.87 20.75 19.02
CA GLY A 666 12.87 21.88 19.94
C GLY A 666 13.60 21.62 21.26
N ARG A 667 14.39 20.55 21.34
CA ARG A 667 15.07 20.07 22.56
C ARG A 667 16.17 19.06 22.23
N PRO A 668 17.09 18.77 23.17
CA PRO A 668 18.10 17.74 22.99
C PRO A 668 17.51 16.34 22.77
N LEU A 669 18.11 15.53 21.89
CA LEU A 669 17.59 14.19 21.57
C LEU A 669 17.59 13.25 22.78
N ALA A 670 18.52 13.42 23.72
CA ALA A 670 18.53 12.69 24.98
C ALA A 670 17.24 12.91 25.77
N GLU A 671 16.76 14.16 25.84
CA GLU A 671 15.51 14.49 26.52
C GLU A 671 14.29 13.92 25.77
N VAL A 672 14.33 13.94 24.42
CA VAL A 672 13.29 13.29 23.59
C VAL A 672 13.21 11.81 23.93
N TRP A 673 14.35 11.12 23.98
CA TRP A 673 14.40 9.71 24.34
C TRP A 673 13.82 9.44 25.72
N ASP A 674 14.23 10.21 26.74
CA ASP A 674 13.74 10.02 28.11
C ASP A 674 12.22 10.18 28.21
N ARG A 675 11.65 11.15 27.48
CA ARG A 675 10.20 11.35 27.40
C ARG A 675 9.50 10.18 26.69
N THR A 676 10.04 9.73 25.57
CA THR A 676 9.50 8.59 24.81
C THR A 676 9.54 7.31 25.65
N ALA A 677 10.66 7.05 26.34
CA ALA A 677 10.81 5.92 27.25
C ALA A 677 9.82 5.97 28.42
N ARG A 678 9.64 7.13 29.06
CA ARG A 678 8.62 7.30 30.10
C ARG A 678 7.21 7.05 29.56
N HIS A 679 6.85 7.61 28.41
CA HIS A 679 5.53 7.41 27.81
C HIS A 679 5.19 5.92 27.60
N TYR A 680 6.12 5.13 27.05
CA TYR A 680 5.87 3.70 26.84
C TYR A 680 5.78 2.91 28.15
N ARG A 681 6.58 3.26 29.18
CA ARG A 681 6.44 2.66 30.52
C ARG A 681 5.08 3.01 31.16
N ASP A 682 4.69 4.28 31.12
CA ASP A 682 3.44 4.77 31.72
C ASP A 682 2.19 4.23 31.01
N THR A 683 2.30 3.92 29.71
CA THR A 683 1.23 3.29 28.92
C THR A 683 1.24 1.76 28.99
N GLY A 684 1.99 1.17 29.92
CA GLY A 684 1.99 -0.28 30.16
C GLY A 684 2.70 -1.09 29.07
N ARG A 685 3.60 -0.46 28.31
CA ARG A 685 4.39 -1.08 27.22
C ARG A 685 5.91 -0.96 27.44
N PRO A 686 6.43 -1.38 28.62
CA PRO A 686 7.86 -1.24 28.94
C PRO A 686 8.78 -2.06 28.01
N GLU A 687 8.26 -3.12 27.39
CA GLU A 687 8.98 -3.97 26.43
C GLU A 687 9.48 -3.20 25.21
N ILE A 688 8.72 -2.19 24.73
CA ILE A 688 9.14 -1.33 23.62
C ILE A 688 10.42 -0.57 23.97
N VAL A 689 10.53 -0.13 25.23
CA VAL A 689 11.71 0.59 25.72
C VAL A 689 12.88 -0.37 25.87
N HIS A 690 12.66 -1.54 26.46
CA HIS A 690 13.70 -2.57 26.62
C HIS A 690 14.30 -2.98 25.28
N ASP A 691 13.46 -3.22 24.28
CA ASP A 691 13.92 -3.57 22.93
C ASP A 691 14.75 -2.45 22.30
N ALA A 692 14.30 -1.20 22.44
CA ALA A 692 15.00 -0.04 21.89
C ALA A 692 16.31 0.28 22.64
N GLU A 693 16.42 -0.04 23.94
CA GLU A 693 17.69 0.08 24.67
C GLU A 693 18.73 -0.94 24.18
N ARG A 694 18.29 -2.06 23.59
CA ARG A 694 19.15 -3.12 23.03
C ARG A 694 19.44 -2.96 21.53
N ASP A 695 18.54 -2.28 20.81
CA ASP A 695 18.67 -1.99 19.38
C ASP A 695 18.73 -0.46 19.13
N PRO A 696 19.93 0.09 18.88
CA PRO A 696 20.12 1.51 18.58
C PRO A 696 19.31 2.01 17.38
N LYS A 697 19.01 1.15 16.41
CA LYS A 697 18.22 1.51 15.22
C LYS A 697 16.77 1.75 15.61
N ARG A 698 16.23 0.87 16.47
CA ARG A 698 14.88 1.00 17.01
C ARG A 698 14.76 2.20 17.94
N ARG A 699 15.78 2.48 18.76
CA ARG A 699 15.86 3.74 19.53
C ARG A 699 15.78 4.97 18.63
N MET A 700 16.57 5.01 17.56
CA MET A 700 16.53 6.09 16.58
C MET A 700 15.13 6.26 15.97
N ALA A 701 14.49 5.16 15.56
CA ALA A 701 13.12 5.20 15.03
C ALA A 701 12.13 5.79 16.04
N LEU A 702 12.16 5.38 17.31
CA LEU A 702 11.27 5.91 18.35
C LEU A 702 11.50 7.39 18.64
N VAL A 703 12.75 7.84 18.67
CA VAL A 703 13.08 9.28 18.78
C VAL A 703 12.52 10.03 17.57
N PHE A 704 12.69 9.54 16.35
CA PHE A 704 12.16 10.21 15.17
C PHE A 704 10.62 10.19 15.14
N LYS A 705 9.98 9.09 15.53
CA LYS A 705 8.51 8.96 15.61
C LYS A 705 7.88 9.94 16.60
N TRP A 706 8.60 10.35 17.64
CA TRP A 706 8.18 11.42 18.54
C TRP A 706 7.86 12.71 17.78
N TYR A 707 8.67 13.07 16.76
CA TYR A 707 8.44 14.27 15.95
C TYR A 707 7.06 14.28 15.30
N PHE A 708 6.59 13.14 14.77
CA PHE A 708 5.30 13.01 14.11
C PHE A 708 4.15 13.19 15.11
N ALA A 709 4.26 12.57 16.29
CA ALA A 709 3.26 12.70 17.35
C ALA A 709 3.14 14.15 17.84
N GLU A 710 4.26 14.84 18.06
CA GLU A 710 4.26 16.25 18.48
C GLU A 710 3.79 17.20 17.37
N SER A 711 4.18 16.94 16.12
CA SER A 711 3.75 17.71 14.95
C SER A 711 2.23 17.68 14.78
N SER A 712 1.63 16.50 14.98
CA SER A 712 0.17 16.33 14.98
C SER A 712 -0.48 17.01 16.18
N ARG A 713 0.08 16.85 17.39
CA ARG A 713 -0.44 17.50 18.61
C ARG A 713 -0.41 19.02 18.52
N ALA A 714 0.68 19.58 18.01
CA ALA A 714 0.84 21.02 17.83
C ALA A 714 -0.17 21.59 16.84
N ALA A 715 -0.44 20.87 15.74
CA ALA A 715 -1.46 21.25 14.76
C ALA A 715 -2.87 21.26 15.39
N LEU A 716 -3.22 20.23 16.16
CA LEU A 716 -4.50 20.17 16.88
C LEU A 716 -4.65 21.26 17.94
N ALA A 717 -3.58 21.55 18.69
CA ALA A 717 -3.56 22.60 19.70
C ALA A 717 -3.52 24.02 19.12
N GLY A 718 -3.15 24.18 17.84
CA GLY A 718 -2.96 25.48 17.23
C GLY A 718 -1.74 26.24 17.78
N ALA A 719 -0.71 25.51 18.21
CA ALA A 719 0.53 26.06 18.77
C ALA A 719 1.32 26.82 17.69
N LYS A 720 1.02 28.11 17.50
CA LYS A 720 1.53 28.94 16.39
C LYS A 720 3.05 29.01 16.37
N GLU A 721 3.69 28.99 17.53
CA GLU A 721 5.14 28.91 17.71
C GLU A 721 5.75 27.65 17.08
N ASN A 722 4.96 26.59 16.90
CA ASN A 722 5.36 25.34 16.26
C ASN A 722 4.67 25.12 14.89
N SER A 723 4.09 26.17 14.30
CA SER A 723 3.38 26.09 13.00
C SER A 723 4.24 25.53 11.86
N ALA A 724 5.55 25.80 11.87
CA ALA A 724 6.50 25.23 10.92
C ALA A 724 6.62 23.69 10.99
N ASN A 725 6.07 23.05 12.02
CA ASN A 725 6.05 21.61 12.22
C ASN A 725 4.65 21.01 12.14
N PHE A 726 3.62 21.77 11.78
CA PHE A 726 2.27 21.21 11.72
C PHE A 726 2.22 20.06 10.71
N GLN A 727 1.84 18.88 11.20
CA GLN A 727 1.43 17.76 10.37
C GLN A 727 -0.07 17.88 10.13
N VAL A 728 -0.46 18.19 8.89
CA VAL A 728 -1.86 18.31 8.49
C VAL A 728 -2.10 17.36 7.33
N HIS A 729 -2.88 16.31 7.58
CA HIS A 729 -3.27 15.34 6.54
C HIS A 729 -4.22 16.01 5.56
N CYS A 730 -3.83 16.11 4.29
CA CYS A 730 -4.61 16.82 3.28
C CYS A 730 -4.24 16.33 1.88
N GLY A 731 -5.23 16.22 1.00
CA GLY A 731 -5.04 15.91 -0.42
C GLY A 731 -5.43 17.08 -1.33
N PRO A 732 -5.22 16.96 -2.66
CA PRO A 732 -5.42 18.04 -3.62
C PRO A 732 -6.88 18.51 -3.72
N ALA A 733 -7.83 17.69 -3.27
CA ALA A 733 -9.26 18.03 -3.19
C ALA A 733 -9.51 19.33 -2.43
N MET A 734 -8.71 19.65 -1.40
CA MET A 734 -8.87 20.90 -0.65
C MET A 734 -8.55 22.12 -1.51
N GLY A 735 -7.44 22.08 -2.27
CA GLY A 735 -7.06 23.17 -3.17
C GLY A 735 -8.07 23.35 -4.31
N ALA A 736 -8.58 22.25 -4.87
CA ALA A 736 -9.62 22.30 -5.89
C ALA A 736 -10.92 22.93 -5.36
N PHE A 737 -11.33 22.56 -4.13
CA PHE A 737 -12.46 23.18 -3.46
C PHE A 737 -12.24 24.67 -3.19
N ASN A 738 -11.04 25.07 -2.74
CA ASN A 738 -10.72 26.48 -2.53
C ASN A 738 -10.89 27.32 -3.80
N ARG A 739 -10.45 26.79 -4.96
CA ARG A 739 -10.65 27.44 -6.27
C ARG A 739 -12.11 27.52 -6.67
N LEU A 740 -12.90 26.49 -6.37
CA LEU A 740 -14.35 26.49 -6.62
C LEU A 740 -15.07 27.59 -5.83
N VAL A 741 -14.67 27.84 -4.58
CA VAL A 741 -15.38 28.77 -3.68
C VAL A 741 -14.78 30.18 -3.63
N GLU A 742 -13.76 30.46 -4.43
CA GLU A 742 -13.08 31.76 -4.52
C GLU A 742 -14.09 32.87 -4.87
N GLY A 743 -14.11 33.96 -4.09
CA GLY A 743 -15.06 35.07 -4.26
C GLY A 743 -16.49 34.81 -3.77
N THR A 744 -16.76 33.63 -3.19
CA THR A 744 -18.08 33.28 -2.62
C THR A 744 -18.10 33.41 -1.09
N ALA A 745 -19.28 33.31 -0.48
CA ALA A 745 -19.40 33.27 0.99
C ALA A 745 -18.65 32.09 1.62
N LEU A 746 -18.44 31.00 0.87
CA LEU A 746 -17.72 29.81 1.32
C LEU A 746 -16.20 29.95 1.23
N GLU A 747 -15.67 31.06 0.69
CA GLU A 747 -14.23 31.33 0.69
C GLU A 747 -13.67 31.31 2.12
N SER A 748 -14.39 31.92 3.07
CA SER A 748 -14.05 31.84 4.48
C SER A 748 -14.44 30.49 5.08
N TRP A 749 -13.48 29.78 5.67
CA TRP A 749 -13.77 28.52 6.36
C TRP A 749 -14.80 28.65 7.48
N ARG A 750 -14.96 29.86 8.05
CA ARG A 750 -15.96 30.16 9.09
C ARG A 750 -17.40 30.01 8.61
N ARG A 751 -17.60 29.92 7.29
CA ARG A 751 -18.89 29.73 6.63
C ARG A 751 -19.00 28.39 5.90
N ARG A 752 -17.94 27.56 5.94
CA ARG A 752 -17.88 26.23 5.29
C ARG A 752 -18.51 25.16 6.19
N ASP A 753 -19.77 25.34 6.55
CA ASP A 753 -20.50 24.32 7.29
C ASP A 753 -20.50 23.00 6.48
N VAL A 754 -20.25 21.87 7.14
CA VAL A 754 -20.05 20.57 6.47
C VAL A 754 -21.24 20.12 5.62
N ASP A 755 -22.45 20.49 6.00
CA ASP A 755 -23.67 20.27 5.23
C ASP A 755 -23.76 21.19 4.00
N ALA A 756 -23.29 22.44 4.09
CA ALA A 756 -23.21 23.35 2.95
C ALA A 756 -22.16 22.89 1.92
N ILE A 757 -21.04 22.31 2.37
CA ILE A 757 -20.06 21.65 1.50
C ILE A 757 -20.75 20.50 0.75
N ALA A 758 -21.48 19.64 1.47
CA ALA A 758 -22.19 18.52 0.87
C ALA A 758 -23.26 18.97 -0.16
N ASP A 759 -24.04 20.01 0.18
CA ASP A 759 -25.02 20.61 -0.73
C ASP A 759 -24.35 21.10 -2.01
N LEU A 760 -23.31 21.93 -1.92
CA LEU A 760 -22.61 22.47 -3.07
C LEU A 760 -22.10 21.35 -4.00
N LEU A 761 -21.46 20.32 -3.44
CA LEU A 761 -20.91 19.22 -4.22
C LEU A 761 -22.01 18.40 -4.89
N MET A 762 -23.09 18.07 -4.17
CA MET A 762 -24.13 17.18 -4.68
C MET A 762 -25.10 17.86 -5.64
N THR A 763 -25.50 19.11 -5.37
CA THR A 763 -26.34 19.88 -6.31
C THR A 763 -25.55 20.20 -7.57
N GLY A 764 -24.31 20.69 -7.43
CA GLY A 764 -23.45 21.00 -8.56
C GLY A 764 -23.16 19.76 -9.41
N ALA A 765 -22.90 18.60 -8.81
CA ALA A 765 -22.66 17.36 -9.57
C ALA A 765 -23.89 16.98 -10.43
N ALA A 766 -25.10 17.26 -9.94
CA ALA A 766 -26.32 17.01 -10.68
C ALA A 766 -26.45 17.96 -11.88
N GLU A 767 -26.09 19.23 -11.70
CA GLU A 767 -26.05 20.23 -12.76
C GLU A 767 -25.02 19.87 -13.83
N VAL A 768 -23.81 19.46 -13.44
CA VAL A 768 -22.75 18.99 -14.36
C VAL A 768 -23.24 17.82 -15.20
N LEU A 769 -23.88 16.82 -14.57
CA LEU A 769 -24.41 15.66 -15.29
C LEU A 769 -25.64 15.99 -16.15
N ALA A 770 -26.46 16.96 -15.75
CA ALA A 770 -27.59 17.42 -16.53
C ALA A 770 -27.14 18.20 -17.77
N ALA A 771 -26.11 19.04 -17.66
CA ALA A 771 -25.55 19.81 -18.77
C ALA A 771 -24.81 18.93 -19.80
N ALA A 772 -24.39 17.72 -19.42
CA ALA A 772 -23.73 16.76 -20.29
C ALA A 772 -24.69 15.86 -21.09
N ARG A 773 -26.01 15.94 -20.83
CA ARG A 773 -27.08 15.25 -21.57
C ARG A 773 -27.66 16.15 -22.64
#